data_AF-A0A970L6I0-F1
#
_entry.id   AF-A0A970L6I0-F1
#
_cell.length_a   1.000
_cell.length_b   1.000
_cell.length_c   1.000
_cell.angle_alpha   90.00
_cell.angle_beta   90.00
_cell.angle_gamma   90.00
#
_symmetry.space_group_name_H-M   'P 1'
#
loop_
_entity.id
_entity.type
_entity.pdbx_description
1 polymer ?
#
loop_
_entity_poly.entity_id
_entity_poly.type
_entity_poly.pdbx_seq_one_letter_code
_entity_poly.pdbx_strand_id
1 'polypeptide(L)'
;MKNQPFIGPLAGLMLGILFAEISPFTSLANGVLLLFAFLFFILLIYFRIKKWDFLWIFCAFTLGGWLYSTDFNTYKPIPESVLDQEVNLKLEIEEIYRPSAKFRKYKAKIIEIDSAFADNYVLLYWRKENTELFPQDEVEIKAKIIPTQKPLNPYQFDYAKWLKRQKIHYTVFSDTLYKKTKDGNSVASKTSSYKRNTHRKLMEKGYTKSSADLIGAMLLGDRTEMDPDTEENYRKTGVVHILSISGLHVMMVYSIFMLVLYPLIYLRNGRILRILLSLILIWSFVIFVGFQPPVLRSAVMISVYYVTVTFRRKPNIYHTLAVSAFVLLWINPNFLFDVGFQLSFSAVFFIVYLHPIYQRIFRPKKRLMRNSIAFIGTSISAQLGTMPFTVLYYNQTSGLFLAGNVVMVIASYFMMAGGMLALVLLEINFNPGGWVWLFNGIIEGCNSYIRWLSSFDSLVFENISFNPLESFLALLLIILVGIIWKKPNFKGALTILLVLISFQVQRIIHQNQLSKKKELIVFHQTRNSVIGVRNGRNLDVFAMDLSDSLNLTKYLIRPYVLNEGIRTYQLKSLEKKIDSPYFKSSNSLYFERNHLVWLAENWVDFSLDSDFLLVQNNIDFELEEINPETILILDGSNYPNHLMDLELPIWRTREKGAFIFPIKDSPEVELSAYSLKAASLDARRD
;
A
#
# COMPACT_ATOMS: atom_id res chain seq x y z
N MET A 1 14.82 -15.81 27.44
CA MET A 1 14.36 -14.41 27.29
C MET A 1 14.79 -13.47 28.43
N LYS A 2 15.59 -13.91 29.45
CA LYS A 2 16.10 -13.03 30.53
C LYS A 2 16.88 -11.78 30.07
N ASN A 3 17.35 -11.75 28.81
CA ASN A 3 18.09 -10.63 28.25
C ASN A 3 17.27 -9.78 27.27
N GLN A 4 15.95 -10.03 27.10
CA GLN A 4 15.13 -9.37 26.08
C GLN A 4 13.75 -8.82 26.51
N PRO A 5 13.68 -7.82 27.42
CA PRO A 5 12.42 -7.32 27.99
C PRO A 5 11.42 -6.70 27.00
N PHE A 6 11.85 -6.05 25.91
CA PHE A 6 10.96 -5.25 25.06
C PHE A 6 10.21 -6.03 23.96
N ILE A 7 10.59 -7.28 23.70
CA ILE A 7 9.98 -8.09 22.62
C ILE A 7 8.53 -8.49 22.99
N GLY A 8 8.27 -8.84 24.25
CA GLY A 8 6.93 -9.16 24.74
C GLY A 8 5.95 -8.01 24.65
N PRO A 9 6.26 -6.83 25.23
CA PRO A 9 5.48 -5.61 25.07
C PRO A 9 5.15 -5.27 23.62
N LEU A 10 6.14 -5.33 22.72
CA LEU A 10 5.92 -5.05 21.30
C LEU A 10 4.95 -6.07 20.66
N ALA A 11 5.17 -7.36 20.90
CA ALA A 11 4.29 -8.41 20.36
C ALA A 11 2.86 -8.26 20.87
N GLY A 12 2.69 -7.92 22.15
CA GLY A 12 1.38 -7.62 22.74
C GLY A 12 0.74 -6.40 22.08
N LEU A 13 1.46 -5.28 21.99
CA LEU A 13 0.99 -4.06 21.33
C LEU A 13 0.54 -4.33 19.89
N MET A 14 1.34 -5.05 19.09
CA MET A 14 1.00 -5.42 17.71
C MET A 14 -0.27 -6.28 17.67
N LEU A 15 -0.41 -7.27 18.55
CA LEU A 15 -1.61 -8.09 18.62
C LEU A 15 -2.86 -7.29 19.01
N GLY A 16 -2.72 -6.35 19.95
CA GLY A 16 -3.78 -5.42 20.34
C GLY A 16 -4.26 -4.55 19.17
N ILE A 17 -3.31 -3.98 18.41
CA ILE A 17 -3.62 -3.19 17.21
C ILE A 17 -4.33 -4.06 16.15
N LEU A 18 -3.90 -5.31 15.96
CA LEU A 18 -4.57 -6.26 15.04
C LEU A 18 -6.01 -6.57 15.48
N PHE A 19 -6.26 -6.74 16.79
CA PHE A 19 -7.61 -6.95 17.29
C PHE A 19 -8.51 -5.73 17.08
N ALA A 20 -7.97 -4.52 17.17
CA ALA A 20 -8.73 -3.28 16.93
C ALA A 20 -9.25 -3.19 15.49
N GLU A 21 -8.51 -3.75 14.52
CA GLU A 21 -8.92 -3.79 13.11
C GLU A 21 -10.11 -4.75 12.88
N ILE A 22 -10.19 -5.84 13.64
CA ILE A 22 -11.24 -6.86 13.48
C ILE A 22 -12.50 -6.48 14.27
N SER A 23 -12.33 -5.99 15.50
CA SER A 23 -13.43 -5.60 16.39
C SER A 23 -13.16 -4.21 16.97
N PRO A 24 -13.58 -3.13 16.27
CA PRO A 24 -13.56 -1.80 16.85
C PRO A 24 -14.50 -1.72 18.05
N PHE A 25 -14.04 -1.06 19.11
CA PHE A 25 -14.66 -0.82 20.42
C PHE A 25 -15.96 0.03 20.36
N THR A 26 -16.96 -0.39 19.60
CA THR A 26 -18.24 0.35 19.47
C THR A 26 -19.46 -0.37 20.02
N SER A 27 -19.32 -1.60 20.54
CA SER A 27 -20.44 -2.39 21.08
C SER A 27 -20.35 -2.60 22.60
N LEU A 28 -21.51 -2.60 23.28
CA LEU A 28 -21.68 -2.90 24.71
C LEU A 28 -21.04 -4.26 25.10
N ALA A 29 -21.02 -5.22 24.17
CA ALA A 29 -20.42 -6.54 24.31
C ALA A 29 -18.90 -6.50 24.59
N ASN A 30 -18.18 -5.50 24.05
CA ASN A 30 -16.75 -5.34 24.25
C ASN A 30 -16.42 -4.85 25.67
N GLY A 31 -17.31 -4.06 26.30
CA GLY A 31 -17.19 -3.67 27.72
C GLY A 31 -17.37 -4.86 28.66
N VAL A 32 -18.27 -5.78 28.33
CA VAL A 32 -18.47 -7.04 29.08
C VAL A 32 -17.24 -7.95 28.95
N LEU A 33 -16.64 -8.03 27.76
CA LEU A 33 -15.43 -8.82 27.51
C LEU A 33 -14.21 -8.25 28.25
N LEU A 34 -14.09 -6.93 28.36
CA LEU A 34 -13.11 -6.25 29.22
C LEU A 34 -13.33 -6.54 30.69
N LEU A 35 -14.59 -6.54 31.14
CA LEU A 35 -14.93 -6.89 32.53
C LEU A 35 -14.55 -8.34 32.83
N PHE A 36 -14.83 -9.28 31.93
CA PHE A 36 -14.40 -10.67 32.08
C PHE A 36 -12.89 -10.84 32.02
N ALA A 37 -12.19 -10.11 31.15
CA ALA A 37 -10.73 -10.11 31.10
C ALA A 37 -10.12 -9.52 32.38
N PHE A 38 -10.74 -8.47 32.93
CA PHE A 38 -10.35 -7.83 34.20
C PHE A 38 -10.63 -8.72 35.42
N LEU A 39 -11.78 -9.40 35.45
CA LEU A 39 -12.12 -10.38 36.48
C LEU A 39 -11.21 -11.61 36.42
N PHE A 40 -10.93 -12.12 35.22
CA PHE A 40 -9.96 -13.18 34.99
C PHE A 40 -8.53 -12.74 35.39
N PHE A 41 -8.19 -11.48 35.16
CA PHE A 41 -6.95 -10.85 35.60
C PHE A 41 -6.83 -10.80 37.14
N ILE A 42 -7.89 -10.41 37.86
CA ILE A 42 -7.94 -10.48 39.33
C ILE A 42 -7.79 -11.92 39.82
N LEU A 43 -8.50 -12.86 39.17
CA LEU A 43 -8.49 -14.28 39.55
C LEU A 43 -7.09 -14.89 39.44
N LEU A 44 -6.36 -14.55 38.38
CA LEU A 44 -5.02 -15.07 38.16
C LEU A 44 -3.93 -14.37 39.01
N ILE A 45 -4.10 -13.10 39.39
CA ILE A 45 -3.26 -12.42 40.41
C ILE A 45 -3.41 -13.13 41.76
N TYR A 46 -4.64 -13.49 42.12
CA TYR A 46 -4.96 -14.22 43.34
C TYR A 46 -4.21 -15.57 43.44
N PHE A 47 -3.99 -16.27 42.32
CA PHE A 47 -3.29 -17.56 42.30
C PHE A 47 -1.73 -17.50 42.29
N ARG A 48 -1.10 -16.31 42.34
CA ARG A 48 0.37 -16.09 42.50
C ARG A 48 1.29 -17.10 41.79
N ILE A 49 1.06 -17.37 40.49
CA ILE A 49 1.85 -18.36 39.74
C ILE A 49 3.18 -17.74 39.25
N LYS A 50 4.30 -18.14 39.89
CA LYS A 50 5.67 -17.57 39.86
C LYS A 50 6.44 -17.52 38.51
N LYS A 51 5.78 -17.65 37.34
CA LYS A 51 6.45 -17.65 36.01
C LYS A 51 5.73 -16.84 34.91
N TRP A 52 4.66 -16.11 35.26
CA TRP A 52 3.75 -15.50 34.27
C TRP A 52 3.94 -13.99 34.08
N ASP A 53 4.92 -13.33 34.75
CA ASP A 53 5.24 -11.89 34.60
C ASP A 53 5.36 -11.45 33.13
N PHE A 54 5.91 -12.30 32.28
CA PHE A 54 6.01 -12.01 30.85
C PHE A 54 4.66 -12.07 30.13
N LEU A 55 3.79 -13.02 30.50
CA LEU A 55 2.45 -13.09 29.94
C LEU A 55 1.59 -11.92 30.45
N TRP A 56 1.78 -11.50 31.71
CA TRP A 56 1.12 -10.32 32.27
C TRP A 56 1.40 -9.08 31.46
N ILE A 57 2.69 -8.82 31.22
CA ILE A 57 3.15 -7.70 30.39
C ILE A 57 2.57 -7.84 28.98
N PHE A 58 2.68 -9.01 28.35
CA PHE A 58 2.13 -9.24 27.02
C PHE A 58 0.63 -8.92 26.93
N CYS A 59 -0.19 -9.49 27.82
CA CYS A 59 -1.64 -9.27 27.85
C CYS A 59 -2.00 -7.81 28.13
N ALA A 60 -1.29 -7.14 29.06
CA ALA A 60 -1.51 -5.73 29.35
C ALA A 60 -1.23 -4.84 28.12
N PHE A 61 -0.15 -5.12 27.39
CA PHE A 61 0.16 -4.41 26.14
C PHE A 61 -0.80 -4.76 25.00
N THR A 62 -1.33 -5.98 24.94
CA THR A 62 -2.42 -6.34 24.01
C THR A 62 -3.68 -5.55 24.29
N LEU A 63 -4.09 -5.47 25.55
CA LEU A 63 -5.26 -4.71 25.97
C LEU A 63 -5.07 -3.21 25.71
N GLY A 64 -3.95 -2.65 26.15
CA GLY A 64 -3.60 -1.26 25.94
C GLY A 64 -3.49 -0.91 24.46
N GLY A 65 -2.90 -1.79 23.64
CA GLY A 65 -2.82 -1.61 22.19
C GLY A 65 -4.18 -1.63 21.50
N TRP A 66 -5.11 -2.48 21.96
CA TRP A 66 -6.47 -2.53 21.45
C TRP A 66 -7.24 -1.25 21.75
N LEU A 67 -7.22 -0.81 23.02
CA LEU A 67 -7.87 0.43 23.46
C LEU A 67 -7.27 1.65 22.76
N TYR A 68 -5.95 1.76 22.76
CA TYR A 68 -5.24 2.87 22.13
C TYR A 68 -5.51 2.95 20.62
N SER A 69 -5.41 1.83 19.90
CA SER A 69 -5.66 1.81 18.45
C SER A 69 -7.11 2.18 18.11
N THR A 70 -8.06 1.77 18.95
CA THR A 70 -9.46 2.12 18.73
C THR A 70 -9.73 3.59 19.01
N ASP A 71 -9.27 4.11 20.16
CA ASP A 71 -9.41 5.52 20.51
C ASP A 71 -8.73 6.40 19.46
N PHE A 72 -7.49 6.06 19.09
CA PHE A 72 -6.75 6.74 18.04
C PHE A 72 -7.56 6.82 16.76
N ASN A 73 -8.21 5.73 16.31
CA ASN A 73 -8.99 5.68 15.07
C ASN A 73 -10.45 6.14 15.19
N THR A 74 -10.88 6.55 16.37
CA THR A 74 -12.19 7.17 16.56
C THR A 74 -12.17 8.57 15.95
N TYR A 75 -13.19 8.89 15.16
CA TYR A 75 -13.35 10.22 14.56
C TYR A 75 -14.81 10.65 14.68
N LYS A 76 -15.03 11.97 14.72
CA LYS A 76 -16.38 12.55 14.74
C LYS A 76 -16.83 12.77 13.30
N PRO A 77 -17.84 12.04 12.79
CA PRO A 77 -18.31 12.24 11.43
C PRO A 77 -18.93 13.62 11.26
N ILE A 78 -18.78 14.20 10.06
CA ILE A 78 -19.50 15.40 9.65
C ILE A 78 -20.99 15.04 9.52
N PRO A 79 -21.92 15.89 10.01
CA PRO A 79 -23.36 15.65 9.91
C PRO A 79 -23.81 15.40 8.47
N GLU A 80 -24.70 14.44 8.26
CA GLU A 80 -25.22 14.09 6.93
C GLU A 80 -25.93 15.26 6.23
N SER A 81 -26.50 16.18 7.00
CA SER A 81 -27.15 17.39 6.47
C SER A 81 -26.23 18.30 5.67
N VAL A 82 -24.91 18.22 5.88
CA VAL A 82 -23.89 19.04 5.21
C VAL A 82 -23.26 18.29 4.03
N LEU A 83 -23.38 16.95 4.00
CA LEU A 83 -22.76 16.13 2.96
C LEU A 83 -23.45 16.35 1.62
N ASP A 84 -22.67 16.33 0.54
CA ASP A 84 -23.12 16.55 -0.84
C ASP A 84 -23.84 17.88 -1.13
N GLN A 85 -23.88 18.79 -0.16
CA GLN A 85 -24.33 20.17 -0.32
C GLN A 85 -23.15 21.10 -0.59
N GLU A 86 -23.37 22.18 -1.34
CA GLU A 86 -22.35 23.22 -1.49
C GLU A 86 -22.26 24.06 -0.22
N VAL A 87 -21.11 23.99 0.43
CA VAL A 87 -20.85 24.70 1.68
C VAL A 87 -19.57 25.52 1.57
N ASN A 88 -19.48 26.58 2.37
CA ASN A 88 -18.26 27.37 2.49
C ASN A 88 -17.30 26.67 3.44
N LEU A 89 -16.11 26.34 2.93
CA LEU A 89 -15.08 25.64 3.66
C LEU A 89 -13.87 26.54 3.84
N LYS A 90 -13.43 26.69 5.08
CA LYS A 90 -12.11 27.23 5.39
C LYS A 90 -11.16 26.07 5.66
N LEU A 91 -10.14 25.94 4.82
CA LEU A 91 -9.20 24.83 4.84
C LEU A 91 -7.78 25.32 5.12
N GLU A 92 -7.05 24.60 5.97
CA GLU A 92 -5.60 24.74 6.13
C GLU A 92 -4.89 23.56 5.44
N ILE A 93 -3.95 23.85 4.55
CA ILE A 93 -3.19 22.82 3.85
C ILE A 93 -2.15 22.22 4.79
N GLU A 94 -2.11 20.90 4.93
CA GLU A 94 -1.15 20.21 5.81
C GLU A 94 -0.05 19.51 5.00
N GLU A 95 -0.44 18.74 3.97
CA GLU A 95 0.47 17.89 3.21
C GLU A 95 0.14 17.92 1.71
N ILE A 96 1.18 17.83 0.87
CA ILE A 96 1.06 17.76 -0.59
C ILE A 96 1.17 16.30 -1.03
N TYR A 97 0.23 15.83 -1.85
CA TYR A 97 0.25 14.51 -2.46
C TYR A 97 0.58 14.54 -3.95
N ARG A 98 0.95 13.37 -4.50
CA ARG A 98 1.25 13.23 -5.94
C ARG A 98 0.07 13.72 -6.78
N PRO A 99 0.28 14.67 -7.69
CA PRO A 99 -0.80 15.21 -8.53
C PRO A 99 -1.31 14.14 -9.49
N SER A 100 -2.58 14.24 -9.86
CA SER A 100 -3.16 13.52 -11.01
C SER A 100 -2.93 14.29 -12.30
N ALA A 101 -3.48 13.82 -13.42
CA ALA A 101 -3.39 14.52 -14.71
C ALA A 101 -3.94 15.96 -14.61
N LYS A 102 -5.13 16.13 -14.03
CA LYS A 102 -5.86 17.43 -13.96
C LYS A 102 -5.76 18.14 -12.61
N PHE A 103 -5.52 17.40 -11.52
CA PHE A 103 -5.60 17.95 -10.16
C PHE A 103 -4.28 17.81 -9.40
N ARG A 104 -3.92 18.85 -8.65
CA ARG A 104 -3.03 18.74 -7.49
C ARG A 104 -3.85 18.21 -6.31
N LYS A 105 -3.24 17.39 -5.46
CA LYS A 105 -3.92 16.74 -4.34
C LYS A 105 -3.28 17.20 -3.04
N TYR A 106 -4.12 17.56 -2.07
CA TYR A 106 -3.65 18.03 -0.77
C TYR A 106 -4.41 17.34 0.36
N LYS A 107 -3.71 17.03 1.45
CA LYS A 107 -4.36 16.80 2.74
C LYS A 107 -4.62 18.16 3.36
N ALA A 108 -5.89 18.47 3.61
CA ALA A 108 -6.30 19.73 4.20
C ALA A 108 -7.10 19.48 5.47
N LYS A 109 -6.86 20.30 6.50
CA LYS A 109 -7.67 20.34 7.70
C LYS A 109 -8.82 21.33 7.46
N ILE A 110 -10.05 20.88 7.67
CA ILE A 110 -11.20 21.78 7.75
C ILE A 110 -11.08 22.53 9.08
N ILE A 111 -11.07 23.86 9.03
CA ILE A 111 -11.15 24.73 10.21
C ILE A 111 -12.62 25.08 10.47
N GLU A 112 -13.35 25.47 9.42
CA GLU A 112 -14.75 25.89 9.49
C GLU A 112 -15.57 25.34 8.31
N ILE A 113 -16.82 25.02 8.60
CA ILE A 113 -17.89 24.70 7.65
C ILE A 113 -19.03 25.69 7.89
N ASP A 114 -19.33 26.57 6.93
CA ASP A 114 -20.35 27.61 7.05
C ASP A 114 -20.27 28.40 8.38
N SER A 115 -19.05 28.76 8.77
CA SER A 115 -18.70 29.46 10.03
C SER A 115 -18.84 28.63 11.32
N ALA A 116 -19.17 27.34 11.24
CA ALA A 116 -19.11 26.40 12.37
C ALA A 116 -17.75 25.70 12.41
N PHE A 117 -17.13 25.63 13.59
CA PHE A 117 -15.85 24.96 13.77
C PHE A 117 -15.95 23.45 13.45
N ALA A 118 -15.00 22.94 12.69
CA ALA A 118 -14.83 21.52 12.43
C ALA A 118 -13.36 21.13 12.60
N ASP A 119 -13.11 19.87 12.97
CA ASP A 119 -11.75 19.33 13.14
C ASP A 119 -11.63 18.02 12.37
N ASN A 120 -11.75 18.12 11.05
CA ASN A 120 -11.76 16.98 10.14
C ASN A 120 -10.72 17.17 9.04
N TYR A 121 -10.10 16.08 8.60
CA TYR A 121 -9.20 16.10 7.45
C TYR A 121 -9.91 15.65 6.18
N VAL A 122 -9.59 16.33 5.08
CA VAL A 122 -10.11 16.05 3.75
C VAL A 122 -9.01 15.92 2.72
N LEU A 123 -9.28 15.12 1.69
CA LEU A 123 -8.47 15.11 0.47
C LEU A 123 -9.01 16.17 -0.48
N LEU A 124 -8.29 17.27 -0.63
CA LEU A 124 -8.62 18.35 -1.55
C LEU A 124 -8.05 18.04 -2.94
N TYR A 125 -8.93 18.00 -3.95
CA TYR A 125 -8.58 18.00 -5.36
C TYR A 125 -8.65 19.43 -5.89
N TRP A 126 -7.48 19.94 -6.28
CA TRP A 126 -7.26 21.32 -6.69
C TRP A 126 -6.85 21.38 -8.15
N ARG A 127 -7.51 22.16 -9.00
CA ARG A 127 -7.14 22.22 -10.43
C ARG A 127 -5.71 22.72 -10.62
N LYS A 128 -4.98 22.12 -11.56
CA LYS A 128 -3.59 22.51 -11.85
C LYS A 128 -3.45 23.93 -12.40
N GLU A 129 -4.49 24.42 -13.07
CA GLU A 129 -4.59 25.79 -13.58
C GLU A 129 -4.58 26.83 -12.44
N ASN A 130 -5.06 26.44 -11.25
CA ASN A 130 -5.10 27.32 -10.09
C ASN A 130 -3.70 27.49 -9.47
N THR A 131 -3.56 28.56 -8.68
CA THR A 131 -2.34 28.85 -7.92
C THR A 131 -1.98 27.68 -7.03
N GLU A 132 -0.69 27.34 -7.01
CA GLU A 132 -0.18 26.28 -6.15
C GLU A 132 -0.31 26.64 -4.67
N LEU A 133 -0.71 25.65 -3.87
CA LEU A 133 -0.82 25.77 -2.43
C LEU A 133 0.34 25.05 -1.74
N PHE A 134 0.76 25.59 -0.61
CA PHE A 134 1.83 25.10 0.25
C PHE A 134 1.33 24.82 1.67
N PRO A 135 2.04 23.99 2.46
CA PRO A 135 1.67 23.71 3.84
C PRO A 135 1.48 24.97 4.71
N GLN A 136 0.41 25.01 5.48
CA GLN A 136 -0.14 26.12 6.29
C GLN A 136 -0.72 27.29 5.49
N ASP A 137 -0.90 27.15 4.18
CA ASP A 137 -1.78 28.06 3.45
C ASP A 137 -3.22 27.85 3.94
N GLU A 138 -3.92 28.95 4.20
CA GLU A 138 -5.37 28.94 4.46
C GLU A 138 -6.10 29.38 3.19
N VAL A 139 -7.09 28.57 2.79
CA VAL A 139 -7.94 28.83 1.63
C VAL A 139 -9.40 28.72 2.01
N GLU A 140 -10.20 29.66 1.50
CA GLU A 140 -11.65 29.58 1.52
C GLU A 140 -12.12 29.12 0.14
N ILE A 141 -12.96 28.10 0.14
CA ILE A 141 -13.53 27.51 -1.06
C ILE A 141 -15.00 27.22 -0.83
N LYS A 142 -15.80 27.26 -1.90
CA LYS A 142 -17.16 26.78 -1.89
C LYS A 142 -17.20 25.45 -2.63
N ALA A 143 -17.47 24.36 -1.93
CA ALA A 143 -17.38 23.02 -2.49
C ALA A 143 -18.23 22.02 -1.73
N LYS A 144 -18.49 20.87 -2.37
CA LYS A 144 -19.19 19.75 -1.77
C LYS A 144 -18.24 18.84 -0.99
N ILE A 145 -18.66 18.43 0.20
CA ILE A 145 -17.96 17.41 1.00
C ILE A 145 -18.54 16.04 0.62
N ILE A 146 -17.68 15.15 0.10
CA ILE A 146 -18.08 13.82 -0.35
C ILE A 146 -17.34 12.77 0.48
N PRO A 147 -18.00 11.74 1.03
CA PRO A 147 -17.32 10.63 1.69
C PRO A 147 -16.32 9.93 0.76
N THR A 148 -15.19 9.44 1.32
CA THR A 148 -14.25 8.64 0.52
C THR A 148 -14.91 7.36 0.00
N GLN A 149 -14.81 7.10 -1.30
CA GLN A 149 -15.45 5.96 -1.94
C GLN A 149 -14.65 4.67 -1.77
N LYS A 150 -15.34 3.57 -1.42
CA LYS A 150 -14.77 2.23 -1.40
C LYS A 150 -14.43 1.77 -2.83
N PRO A 151 -13.46 0.85 -3.01
CA PRO A 151 -13.20 0.29 -4.33
C PRO A 151 -14.46 -0.37 -4.89
N LEU A 152 -14.84 0.03 -6.11
CA LEU A 152 -16.04 -0.48 -6.77
C LEU A 152 -15.78 -1.81 -7.47
N ASN A 153 -14.52 -2.22 -7.69
CA ASN A 153 -14.21 -3.52 -8.26
C ASN A 153 -13.37 -4.39 -7.32
N PRO A 154 -13.43 -5.73 -7.48
CA PRO A 154 -12.70 -6.66 -6.61
C PRO A 154 -11.19 -6.47 -6.76
N TYR A 155 -10.47 -6.69 -5.65
CA TYR A 155 -9.01 -6.64 -5.59
C TYR A 155 -8.37 -5.30 -6.00
N GLN A 156 -9.17 -4.26 -6.24
CA GLN A 156 -8.64 -2.91 -6.36
C GLN A 156 -8.08 -2.44 -5.01
N PHE A 157 -7.08 -1.58 -5.08
CA PHE A 157 -6.51 -0.97 -3.89
C PHE A 157 -7.59 -0.16 -3.16
N ASP A 158 -7.84 -0.50 -1.89
CA ASP A 158 -8.80 0.21 -1.06
C ASP A 158 -8.22 1.56 -0.61
N TYR A 159 -8.33 2.54 -1.51
CA TYR A 159 -7.81 3.88 -1.29
C TYR A 159 -8.54 4.59 -0.14
N ALA A 160 -9.85 4.36 0.04
CA ALA A 160 -10.60 4.90 1.16
C ALA A 160 -10.07 4.37 2.50
N LYS A 161 -9.80 3.07 2.60
CA LYS A 161 -9.19 2.49 3.81
C LYS A 161 -7.80 3.05 4.07
N TRP A 162 -6.99 3.25 3.03
CA TRP A 162 -5.69 3.90 3.17
C TRP A 162 -5.82 5.36 3.65
N LEU A 163 -6.76 6.13 3.09
CA LEU A 163 -7.03 7.52 3.49
C LEU A 163 -7.52 7.62 4.94
N LYS A 164 -8.42 6.72 5.38
CA LYS A 164 -8.89 6.67 6.77
C LYS A 164 -7.75 6.48 7.77
N ARG A 165 -6.74 5.68 7.41
CA ARG A 165 -5.53 5.51 8.25
C ARG A 165 -4.70 6.79 8.37
N GLN A 166 -4.80 7.68 7.39
CA GLN A 166 -4.24 9.04 7.41
C GLN A 166 -5.20 10.09 8.01
N LYS A 167 -6.29 9.66 8.66
CA LYS A 167 -7.38 10.51 9.22
C LYS A 167 -8.23 11.23 8.19
N ILE A 168 -8.15 10.86 6.92
CA ILE A 168 -8.93 11.46 5.84
C ILE A 168 -10.17 10.62 5.58
N HIS A 169 -11.35 11.18 5.87
CA HIS A 169 -12.64 10.50 5.74
C HIS A 169 -13.49 11.04 4.58
N TYR A 170 -13.17 12.25 4.13
CA TYR A 170 -13.91 12.95 3.09
C TYR A 170 -12.97 13.50 2.01
N THR A 171 -13.55 13.76 0.85
CA THR A 171 -12.90 14.32 -0.33
C THR A 171 -13.66 15.58 -0.74
N VAL A 172 -12.92 16.57 -1.21
CA VAL A 172 -13.47 17.83 -1.70
C VAL A 172 -12.87 18.12 -3.07
N PHE A 173 -13.70 18.49 -4.03
CA PHE A 173 -13.27 18.93 -5.36
C PHE A 173 -13.52 20.43 -5.48
N SER A 174 -12.49 21.20 -5.84
CA SER A 174 -12.59 22.64 -6.01
C SER A 174 -12.07 23.04 -7.37
N ASP A 175 -12.97 23.64 -8.16
CA ASP A 175 -12.65 24.13 -9.50
C ASP A 175 -12.15 25.59 -9.46
N THR A 176 -12.72 26.42 -8.59
CA THR A 176 -12.36 27.84 -8.44
C THR A 176 -11.82 28.14 -7.04
N LEU A 177 -10.80 28.99 -6.96
CA LEU A 177 -10.37 29.58 -5.69
C LEU A 177 -11.34 30.72 -5.37
N TYR A 178 -12.01 30.64 -4.22
CA TYR A 178 -12.78 31.79 -3.72
C TYR A 178 -11.83 32.82 -3.12
N LYS A 179 -10.92 32.41 -2.21
CA LYS A 179 -9.90 33.30 -1.64
C LYS A 179 -8.76 32.53 -0.98
N LYS A 180 -7.50 32.94 -1.21
CA LYS A 180 -6.38 32.58 -0.33
C LYS A 180 -6.32 33.60 0.80
N THR A 181 -6.53 33.17 2.04
CA THR A 181 -6.65 34.08 3.20
C THR A 181 -5.34 34.27 3.94
N LYS A 182 -4.41 33.32 3.82
CA LYS A 182 -3.12 33.36 4.49
C LYS A 182 -2.06 32.57 3.71
N ASP A 183 -0.87 33.15 3.61
CA ASP A 183 0.32 32.43 3.15
C ASP A 183 0.96 31.68 4.32
N GLY A 184 1.21 30.39 4.12
CA GLY A 184 1.94 29.55 5.06
C GLY A 184 3.40 30.00 5.14
N ASN A 185 3.84 30.44 6.32
CA ASN A 185 5.25 30.83 6.58
C ASN A 185 6.02 29.75 7.36
N SER A 186 5.66 28.48 7.14
CA SER A 186 6.19 27.35 7.89
C SER A 186 7.52 26.83 7.32
N VAL A 187 8.23 26.02 8.12
CA VAL A 187 9.37 25.26 7.59
C VAL A 187 8.92 24.34 6.46
N ALA A 188 7.72 23.76 6.57
CA ALA A 188 7.17 22.87 5.55
C ALA A 188 6.85 23.61 4.24
N SER A 189 6.34 24.85 4.28
CA SER A 189 6.12 25.64 3.07
C SER A 189 7.43 26.02 2.40
N LYS A 190 8.40 26.51 3.17
CA LYS A 190 9.74 26.87 2.68
C LYS A 190 10.47 25.68 2.06
N THR A 191 10.42 24.51 2.69
CA THR A 191 11.04 23.30 2.13
C THR A 191 10.34 22.89 0.84
N SER A 192 9.01 22.93 0.79
CA SER A 192 8.25 22.57 -0.42
C SER A 192 8.57 23.49 -1.60
N SER A 193 8.60 24.81 -1.38
CA SER A 193 9.01 25.78 -2.40
C SER A 193 10.47 25.60 -2.81
N TYR A 194 11.37 25.31 -1.86
CA TYR A 194 12.77 25.02 -2.16
C TYR A 194 12.91 23.80 -3.08
N LYS A 195 12.26 22.67 -2.75
CA LYS A 195 12.35 21.44 -3.55
C LYS A 195 11.97 21.67 -5.03
N ARG A 196 10.87 22.38 -5.25
CA ARG A 196 10.39 22.72 -6.61
C ARG A 196 11.38 23.60 -7.37
N ASN A 197 11.91 24.61 -6.70
CA ASN A 197 12.87 25.54 -7.31
C ASN A 197 14.20 24.86 -7.63
N THR A 198 14.66 23.96 -6.75
CA THR A 198 15.91 23.21 -6.93
C THR A 198 15.87 22.34 -8.19
N HIS A 199 14.78 21.63 -8.46
CA HIS A 199 14.66 20.81 -9.67
C HIS A 199 14.83 21.64 -10.95
N ARG A 200 14.11 22.77 -11.05
CA ARG A 200 14.25 23.73 -12.16
C ARG A 200 15.69 24.25 -12.29
N LYS A 201 16.27 24.69 -11.19
CA LYS A 201 17.65 25.21 -11.16
C LYS A 201 18.69 24.17 -11.60
N LEU A 202 18.53 22.90 -11.23
CA LEU A 202 19.42 21.82 -11.69
C LEU A 202 19.36 21.68 -13.22
N MET A 203 18.16 21.70 -13.79
CA MET A 203 17.98 21.65 -15.24
C MET A 203 18.65 22.84 -15.95
N GLU A 204 18.47 24.06 -15.41
CA GLU A 204 19.10 25.29 -15.92
C GLU A 204 20.64 25.23 -15.89
N LYS A 205 21.22 24.44 -14.97
CA LYS A 205 22.67 24.24 -14.82
C LYS A 205 23.22 23.07 -15.65
N GLY A 206 22.40 22.43 -16.49
CA GLY A 206 22.83 21.38 -17.42
C GLY A 206 22.76 19.95 -16.87
N TYR A 207 22.14 19.73 -15.71
CA TYR A 207 21.79 18.37 -15.28
C TYR A 207 20.68 17.83 -16.20
N THR A 208 20.79 16.57 -16.62
CA THR A 208 19.73 15.93 -17.41
C THR A 208 18.47 15.74 -16.57
N LYS A 209 17.31 15.59 -17.22
CA LYS A 209 16.03 15.32 -16.54
C LYS A 209 16.17 14.15 -15.56
N SER A 210 16.74 13.03 -16.01
CA SER A 210 16.97 11.85 -15.18
C SER A 210 17.82 12.14 -13.94
N SER A 211 18.87 12.97 -14.07
CA SER A 211 19.72 13.36 -12.95
C SER A 211 18.99 14.28 -11.96
N ALA A 212 18.23 15.25 -12.46
CA ALA A 212 17.44 16.17 -11.63
C ALA A 212 16.31 15.42 -10.89
N ASP A 213 15.59 14.53 -11.57
CA ASP A 213 14.54 13.69 -11.01
C ASP A 213 15.08 12.77 -9.91
N LEU A 214 16.25 12.19 -10.14
CA LEU A 214 16.90 11.31 -9.16
C LEU A 214 17.41 12.10 -7.94
N ILE A 215 18.03 13.27 -8.12
CA ILE A 215 18.40 14.15 -7.01
C ILE A 215 17.14 14.53 -6.22
N GLY A 216 16.05 14.90 -6.91
CA GLY A 216 14.74 15.14 -6.32
C GLY A 216 14.26 13.97 -5.48
N ALA A 217 14.29 12.76 -6.04
CA ALA A 217 13.79 11.56 -5.38
C ALA A 217 14.64 11.12 -4.18
N MET A 218 15.97 11.14 -4.29
CA MET A 218 16.88 10.61 -3.27
C MET A 218 17.19 11.61 -2.14
N LEU A 219 17.23 12.91 -2.44
CA LEU A 219 17.66 13.95 -1.48
C LEU A 219 16.49 14.83 -1.03
N LEU A 220 15.59 15.17 -1.93
CA LEU A 220 14.46 16.05 -1.63
C LEU A 220 13.19 15.28 -1.25
N GLY A 221 13.14 13.99 -1.57
CA GLY A 221 12.00 13.10 -1.34
C GLY A 221 10.87 13.35 -2.33
N ASP A 222 11.17 14.03 -3.43
CA ASP A 222 10.20 14.39 -4.45
C ASP A 222 10.31 13.44 -5.65
N ARG A 223 9.25 12.68 -5.90
CA ARG A 223 9.15 11.71 -7.00
C ARG A 223 8.15 12.16 -8.07
N THR A 224 7.65 13.39 -8.03
CA THR A 224 6.55 13.81 -8.91
C THR A 224 6.92 13.79 -10.38
N GLU A 225 8.16 14.15 -10.72
CA GLU A 225 8.63 14.30 -12.10
C GLU A 225 9.24 13.00 -12.69
N MET A 226 9.38 11.95 -11.86
CA MET A 226 10.07 10.73 -12.25
C MET A 226 9.32 9.94 -13.32
N ASP A 227 10.07 9.50 -14.32
CA ASP A 227 9.60 8.73 -15.47
C ASP A 227 9.03 7.35 -15.06
N PRO A 228 7.78 7.02 -15.44
CA PRO A 228 7.16 5.74 -15.11
C PRO A 228 7.90 4.50 -15.64
N ASP A 229 8.50 4.58 -16.83
CA ASP A 229 9.21 3.45 -17.43
C ASP A 229 10.52 3.17 -16.69
N THR A 230 11.21 4.23 -16.26
CA THR A 230 12.35 4.12 -15.35
C THR A 230 11.93 3.44 -14.03
N GLU A 231 10.82 3.86 -13.42
CA GLU A 231 10.31 3.24 -12.20
C GLU A 231 9.96 1.74 -12.40
N GLU A 232 9.38 1.39 -13.55
CA GLU A 232 9.08 0.01 -13.94
C GLU A 232 10.35 -0.85 -14.04
N ASN A 233 11.39 -0.36 -14.72
CA ASN A 233 12.65 -1.09 -14.89
C ASN A 233 13.34 -1.36 -13.54
N TYR A 234 13.33 -0.38 -12.63
CA TYR A 234 13.86 -0.56 -11.28
C TYR A 234 12.99 -1.52 -10.44
N ARG A 235 11.68 -1.58 -10.70
CA ARG A 235 10.79 -2.55 -10.05
C ARG A 235 11.07 -3.98 -10.52
N LYS A 236 11.16 -4.21 -11.83
CA LYS A 236 11.50 -5.52 -12.43
C LYS A 236 12.83 -6.08 -11.91
N THR A 237 13.81 -5.21 -11.73
CA THR A 237 15.15 -5.59 -11.24
C THR A 237 15.25 -5.73 -9.71
N GLY A 238 14.17 -5.45 -8.97
CA GLY A 238 14.12 -5.58 -7.51
C GLY A 238 14.83 -4.45 -6.74
N VAL A 239 15.17 -3.34 -7.40
CA VAL A 239 15.93 -2.21 -6.81
C VAL A 239 15.14 -0.89 -6.76
N VAL A 240 13.80 -0.93 -6.89
CA VAL A 240 12.92 0.25 -6.81
C VAL A 240 13.08 1.09 -5.54
N HIS A 241 13.53 0.47 -4.45
CA HIS A 241 13.80 1.15 -3.18
C HIS A 241 14.94 2.19 -3.28
N ILE A 242 15.74 2.17 -4.35
CA ILE A 242 16.79 3.17 -4.63
C ILE A 242 16.20 4.45 -5.24
N LEU A 243 15.07 4.37 -5.94
CA LEU A 243 14.37 5.53 -6.51
C LEU A 243 13.46 6.25 -5.50
N SER A 244 13.55 5.91 -4.22
CA SER A 244 12.78 6.55 -3.15
C SER A 244 13.67 6.72 -1.93
N ILE A 245 13.41 7.72 -1.08
CA ILE A 245 14.15 7.83 0.16
C ILE A 245 13.87 6.58 1.00
N SER A 246 14.93 5.88 1.35
CA SER A 246 14.90 4.62 2.07
C SER A 246 15.84 4.72 3.27
N GLY A 247 15.81 3.72 4.16
CA GLY A 247 16.72 3.72 5.29
C GLY A 247 18.20 3.63 4.91
N LEU A 248 18.49 3.08 3.71
CA LEU A 248 19.83 3.10 3.15
C LEU A 248 20.28 4.55 2.87
N HIS A 249 19.43 5.37 2.26
CA HIS A 249 19.72 6.79 2.00
C HIS A 249 19.98 7.56 3.30
N VAL A 250 19.16 7.37 4.33
CA VAL A 250 19.40 8.00 5.65
C VAL A 250 20.72 7.55 6.25
N MET A 251 21.05 6.26 6.14
CA MET A 251 22.33 5.73 6.63
C MET A 251 23.52 6.27 5.82
N MET A 252 23.38 6.49 4.51
CA MET A 252 24.40 7.12 3.66
C MET A 252 24.64 8.56 4.08
N VAL A 253 23.58 9.37 4.18
CA VAL A 253 23.64 10.76 4.64
C VAL A 253 24.31 10.83 6.02
N TYR A 254 23.88 9.97 6.94
CA TYR A 254 24.50 9.84 8.26
C TYR A 254 25.99 9.49 8.19
N SER A 255 26.39 8.55 7.34
CA SER A 255 27.77 8.10 7.19
C SER A 255 28.67 9.20 6.60
N ILE A 256 28.16 9.95 5.62
CA ILE A 256 28.85 11.11 5.04
C ILE A 256 29.09 12.17 6.12
N PHE A 257 28.08 12.51 6.91
CA PHE A 257 28.25 13.47 8.02
C PHE A 257 29.21 12.96 9.09
N MET A 258 29.16 11.68 9.41
CA MET A 258 30.11 11.06 10.33
C MET A 258 31.56 11.13 9.82
N LEU A 259 31.77 11.13 8.51
CA LEU A 259 33.08 11.32 7.89
C LEU A 259 33.51 12.79 7.93
N VAL A 260 32.63 13.72 7.55
CA VAL A 260 32.92 15.16 7.58
C VAL A 260 33.22 15.66 8.99
N LEU A 261 32.47 15.18 9.99
CA LEU A 261 32.65 15.50 11.41
C LEU A 261 33.75 14.65 12.08
N TYR A 262 34.50 13.84 11.34
CA TYR A 262 35.58 13.02 11.89
C TYR A 262 36.63 13.82 12.68
N PRO A 263 37.09 15.02 12.25
CA PRO A 263 38.09 15.80 12.99
C PRO A 263 37.68 16.17 14.41
N LEU A 264 36.38 16.18 14.73
CA LEU A 264 35.92 16.48 16.10
C LEU A 264 36.42 15.45 17.11
N ILE A 265 36.80 14.24 16.69
CA ILE A 265 37.26 13.18 17.59
C ILE A 265 38.52 13.55 18.38
N TYR A 266 39.31 14.52 17.90
CA TYR A 266 40.51 15.02 18.56
C TYR A 266 40.21 15.95 19.77
N LEU A 267 38.94 16.32 19.99
CA LEU A 267 38.51 17.13 21.12
C LEU A 267 38.18 16.26 22.36
N ARG A 268 38.34 16.83 23.57
CA ARG A 268 38.15 16.14 24.87
C ARG A 268 36.78 15.44 25.03
N ASN A 269 35.73 15.91 24.35
CA ASN A 269 34.39 15.31 24.27
C ASN A 269 33.91 15.05 22.83
N GLY A 270 34.85 14.99 21.90
CA GLY A 270 34.62 14.97 20.44
C GLY A 270 33.67 13.89 19.96
N ARG A 271 33.72 12.69 20.57
CA ARG A 271 32.88 11.55 20.20
C ARG A 271 31.40 11.79 20.50
N ILE A 272 31.08 12.37 21.66
CA ILE A 272 29.70 12.68 22.04
C ILE A 272 29.18 13.83 21.19
N LEU A 273 29.99 14.88 21.02
CA LEU A 273 29.64 16.03 20.18
C LEU A 273 29.33 15.61 18.74
N ARG A 274 30.16 14.73 18.16
CA ARG A 274 29.94 14.17 16.82
C ARG A 274 28.60 13.42 16.72
N ILE A 275 28.26 12.60 17.71
CA ILE A 275 26.98 11.88 17.73
C ILE A 275 25.81 12.86 17.83
N LEU A 276 25.87 13.84 18.74
CA LEU A 276 24.81 14.83 18.93
C LEU A 276 24.58 15.67 17.66
N LEU A 277 25.66 16.17 17.04
CA LEU A 277 25.57 16.93 15.79
C LEU A 277 25.00 16.07 14.66
N SER A 278 25.41 14.81 14.54
CA SER A 278 24.84 13.93 13.51
C SER A 278 23.36 13.61 13.76
N LEU A 279 22.92 13.47 15.02
CA LEU A 279 21.49 13.28 15.33
C LEU A 279 20.69 14.54 14.99
N ILE A 280 21.18 15.73 15.36
CA ILE A 280 20.55 17.00 15.00
C ILE A 280 20.42 17.09 13.48
N LEU A 281 21.47 16.78 12.72
CA LEU A 281 21.45 16.79 11.26
C LEU A 281 20.45 15.80 10.66
N ILE A 282 20.37 14.57 11.18
CA ILE A 282 19.38 13.59 10.72
C ILE A 282 17.96 14.09 10.97
N TRP A 283 17.67 14.64 12.15
CA TRP A 283 16.34 15.16 12.46
C TRP A 283 16.01 16.42 11.64
N SER A 284 17.00 17.28 11.37
CA SER A 284 16.85 18.37 10.40
C SER A 284 16.53 17.83 9.00
N PHE A 285 17.16 16.73 8.57
CA PHE A 285 16.84 16.07 7.30
C PHE A 285 15.43 15.47 7.30
N VAL A 286 14.97 14.85 8.40
CA VAL A 286 13.60 14.35 8.56
C VAL A 286 12.59 15.49 8.39
N ILE A 287 12.83 16.63 9.06
CA ILE A 287 11.97 17.82 8.96
C ILE A 287 11.99 18.38 7.54
N PHE A 288 13.17 18.46 6.92
CA PHE A 288 13.35 18.98 5.56
C PHE A 288 12.58 18.15 4.51
N VAL A 289 12.64 16.83 4.65
CA VAL A 289 11.94 15.91 3.74
C VAL A 289 10.44 15.83 4.04
N GLY A 290 9.99 16.26 5.23
CA GLY A 290 8.58 16.31 5.62
C GLY A 290 8.10 15.05 6.33
N PHE A 291 8.91 14.50 7.24
CA PHE A 291 8.57 13.31 8.06
C PHE A 291 8.19 12.05 7.25
N GLN A 292 8.69 11.92 6.02
CA GLN A 292 8.41 10.75 5.18
C GLN A 292 8.66 9.44 5.93
N PRO A 293 7.74 8.46 5.88
CA PRO A 293 7.79 7.28 6.75
C PRO A 293 9.11 6.50 6.71
N PRO A 294 9.77 6.24 5.55
CA PRO A 294 11.06 5.56 5.52
C PRO A 294 12.18 6.33 6.25
N VAL A 295 12.15 7.66 6.19
CA VAL A 295 13.15 8.54 6.80
C VAL A 295 12.97 8.58 8.30
N LEU A 296 11.73 8.80 8.75
CA LEU A 296 11.35 8.81 10.16
C LEU A 296 11.78 7.52 10.87
N ARG A 297 11.46 6.36 10.27
CA ARG A 297 11.82 5.05 10.84
C ARG A 297 13.32 4.89 11.03
N SER A 298 14.08 5.30 10.03
CA SER A 298 15.55 5.20 10.04
C SER A 298 16.17 6.16 11.06
N ALA A 299 15.66 7.38 11.16
CA ALA A 299 16.07 8.36 12.16
C ALA A 299 15.78 7.87 13.59
N VAL A 300 14.61 7.28 13.84
CA VAL A 300 14.26 6.66 15.13
C VAL A 300 15.21 5.49 15.43
N MET A 301 15.46 4.59 14.48
CA MET A 301 16.37 3.45 14.68
C MET A 301 17.80 3.89 15.00
N ILE A 302 18.33 4.90 14.29
CA ILE A 302 19.66 5.48 14.56
C ILE A 302 19.67 6.14 15.95
N SER A 303 18.63 6.89 16.31
CA SER A 303 18.50 7.54 17.62
C SER A 303 18.51 6.51 18.75
N VAL A 304 17.67 5.47 18.66
CA VAL A 304 17.60 4.39 19.66
C VAL A 304 18.94 3.65 19.75
N TYR A 305 19.61 3.38 18.62
CA TYR A 305 20.95 2.79 18.62
C TYR A 305 21.93 3.63 19.45
N TYR A 306 22.02 4.93 19.19
CA TYR A 306 22.97 5.79 19.90
C TYR A 306 22.64 5.99 21.37
N VAL A 307 21.35 6.04 21.73
CA VAL A 307 20.92 6.03 23.13
C VAL A 307 21.48 4.78 23.83
N THR A 308 21.35 3.59 23.23
CA THR A 308 21.89 2.35 23.83
C THR A 308 23.41 2.34 23.95
N VAL A 309 24.13 2.95 22.99
CA VAL A 309 25.60 3.08 23.01
C VAL A 309 26.06 4.03 24.13
N THR A 310 25.37 5.15 24.32
CA THR A 310 25.69 6.16 25.35
C THR A 310 25.54 5.59 26.76
N PHE A 311 24.54 4.75 27.00
CA PHE A 311 24.36 4.04 28.27
C PHE A 311 25.38 2.89 28.51
N ARG A 312 26.44 2.79 27.70
CA ARG A 312 27.53 1.78 27.79
C ARG A 312 27.05 0.33 27.85
N ARG A 313 25.83 0.05 27.40
CA ARG A 313 25.33 -1.32 27.23
C ARG A 313 25.79 -1.83 25.87
N LYS A 314 26.14 -3.13 25.77
CA LYS A 314 26.38 -3.75 24.47
C LYS A 314 25.08 -3.67 23.66
N PRO A 315 25.01 -2.90 22.56
CA PRO A 315 23.77 -2.71 21.82
C PRO A 315 23.36 -4.06 21.23
N ASN A 316 22.17 -4.54 21.59
CA ASN A 316 21.57 -5.70 20.97
C ASN A 316 20.63 -5.20 19.88
N ILE A 317 20.93 -5.52 18.62
CA ILE A 317 20.19 -4.99 17.48
C ILE A 317 18.71 -5.38 17.52
N TYR A 318 18.36 -6.57 18.03
CA TYR A 318 16.96 -6.98 18.21
C TYR A 318 16.21 -6.07 19.18
N HIS A 319 16.89 -5.56 20.21
CA HIS A 319 16.31 -4.59 21.13
C HIS A 319 16.12 -3.24 20.51
N THR A 320 17.14 -2.75 19.82
CA THR A 320 17.05 -1.48 19.09
C THR A 320 15.90 -1.52 18.10
N LEU A 321 15.75 -2.64 17.36
CA LEU A 321 14.63 -2.84 16.43
C LEU A 321 13.29 -2.87 17.16
N ALA A 322 13.16 -3.62 18.26
CA ALA A 322 11.92 -3.75 19.01
C ALA A 322 11.47 -2.42 19.65
N VAL A 323 12.40 -1.68 20.26
CA VAL A 323 12.14 -0.35 20.85
C VAL A 323 11.75 0.64 19.77
N SER A 324 12.43 0.62 18.61
CA SER A 324 12.10 1.52 17.50
C SER A 324 10.68 1.25 16.96
N ALA A 325 10.35 -0.03 16.73
CA ALA A 325 9.00 -0.43 16.32
C ALA A 325 7.95 0.01 17.34
N PHE A 326 8.22 -0.21 18.64
CA PHE A 326 7.32 0.19 19.71
C PHE A 326 7.09 1.70 19.72
N VAL A 327 8.14 2.52 19.65
CA VAL A 327 8.02 3.99 19.63
C VAL A 327 7.19 4.46 18.44
N LEU A 328 7.41 3.89 17.26
CA LEU A 328 6.65 4.26 16.06
C LEU A 328 5.17 3.85 16.15
N LEU A 329 4.87 2.64 16.62
CA LEU A 329 3.50 2.16 16.82
C LEU A 329 2.79 2.91 17.94
N TRP A 330 3.53 3.38 18.95
CA TRP A 330 3.02 4.26 19.98
C TRP A 330 2.65 5.63 19.42
N ILE A 331 3.44 6.19 18.52
CA ILE A 331 3.12 7.48 17.86
C ILE A 331 1.90 7.33 16.92
N ASN A 332 1.87 6.26 16.13
CA ASN A 332 0.76 5.97 15.24
C ASN A 332 0.58 4.44 15.06
N PRO A 333 -0.51 3.86 15.60
CA PRO A 333 -0.76 2.42 15.52
C PRO A 333 -1.01 1.95 14.08
N ASN A 334 -1.46 2.84 13.19
CA ASN A 334 -1.75 2.50 11.79
C ASN A 334 -0.49 2.16 10.99
N PHE A 335 0.71 2.50 11.48
CA PHE A 335 1.96 2.08 10.86
C PHE A 335 2.12 0.55 10.79
N LEU A 336 1.45 -0.22 11.67
CA LEU A 336 1.48 -1.69 11.59
C LEU A 336 0.96 -2.22 10.25
N PHE A 337 0.02 -1.51 9.63
CA PHE A 337 -0.62 -1.90 8.38
C PHE A 337 -0.01 -1.22 7.15
N ASP A 338 1.02 -0.41 7.35
CA ASP A 338 1.78 0.20 6.26
C ASP A 338 2.73 -0.87 5.67
N VAL A 339 2.59 -1.13 4.38
CA VAL A 339 3.43 -2.11 3.66
C VAL A 339 4.91 -1.74 3.75
N GLY A 340 5.23 -0.45 3.66
CA GLY A 340 6.57 0.08 3.84
C GLY A 340 7.12 -0.23 5.24
N PHE A 341 6.33 -0.04 6.31
CA PHE A 341 6.69 -0.40 7.69
C PHE A 341 7.07 -1.88 7.79
N GLN A 342 6.18 -2.76 7.34
CA GLN A 342 6.37 -4.21 7.37
C GLN A 342 7.63 -4.64 6.61
N LEU A 343 7.82 -4.13 5.39
CA LEU A 343 8.98 -4.45 4.56
C LEU A 343 10.31 -4.05 5.22
N SER A 344 10.39 -2.84 5.79
CA SER A 344 11.65 -2.36 6.40
C SER A 344 12.01 -3.10 7.68
N PHE A 345 11.05 -3.30 8.58
CA PHE A 345 11.31 -4.00 9.84
C PHE A 345 11.59 -5.48 9.59
N SER A 346 10.88 -6.11 8.63
CA SER A 346 11.18 -7.48 8.21
C SER A 346 12.57 -7.60 7.60
N ALA A 347 12.93 -6.71 6.66
CA ALA A 347 14.26 -6.73 6.04
C ALA A 347 15.38 -6.65 7.09
N VAL A 348 15.32 -5.67 8.00
CA VAL A 348 16.35 -5.50 9.03
C VAL A 348 16.38 -6.68 10.01
N PHE A 349 15.21 -7.21 10.40
CA PHE A 349 15.13 -8.41 11.24
C PHE A 349 15.84 -9.59 10.58
N PHE A 350 15.51 -9.91 9.33
CA PHE A 350 16.08 -11.06 8.63
C PHE A 350 17.56 -10.87 8.29
N ILE A 351 18.01 -9.65 7.96
CA ILE A 351 19.44 -9.32 7.85
C ILE A 351 20.16 -9.74 9.13
N VAL A 352 19.73 -9.25 10.29
CA VAL A 352 20.41 -9.53 11.57
C VAL A 352 20.29 -11.01 11.96
N TYR A 353 19.16 -11.63 11.62
CA TYR A 353 18.84 -13.00 11.97
C TYR A 353 19.64 -14.04 11.19
N LEU A 354 19.76 -13.86 9.87
CA LEU A 354 20.42 -14.77 8.94
C LEU A 354 21.91 -14.45 8.76
N HIS A 355 22.34 -13.19 8.95
CA HIS A 355 23.75 -12.79 8.76
C HIS A 355 24.80 -13.71 9.47
N PRO A 356 24.60 -14.15 10.73
CA PRO A 356 25.53 -15.07 11.39
C PRO A 356 25.70 -16.42 10.70
N ILE A 357 24.68 -16.86 9.93
CA ILE A 357 24.68 -18.15 9.23
C ILE A 357 25.72 -18.11 8.10
N TYR A 358 25.72 -17.07 7.27
CA TYR A 358 26.67 -16.94 6.15
C TYR A 358 28.12 -16.87 6.62
N GLN A 359 28.37 -16.16 7.74
CA GLN A 359 29.72 -16.09 8.30
C GLN A 359 30.24 -17.45 8.77
N ARG A 360 29.36 -18.30 9.30
CA ARG A 360 29.73 -19.64 9.77
C ARG A 360 29.95 -20.63 8.62
N ILE A 361 29.20 -20.49 7.52
CA ILE A 361 29.30 -21.35 6.33
C ILE A 361 30.60 -21.08 5.58
N PHE A 362 30.83 -19.83 5.16
CA PHE A 362 31.92 -19.53 4.23
C PHE A 362 33.27 -19.27 4.92
N ARG A 363 33.29 -19.02 6.24
CA ARG A 363 34.49 -18.75 7.08
C ARG A 363 35.62 -18.00 6.35
N PRO A 364 35.35 -16.81 5.78
CA PRO A 364 36.31 -16.17 4.91
C PRO A 364 37.54 -15.68 5.65
N LYS A 365 38.72 -16.19 5.26
CA LYS A 365 40.02 -15.82 5.84
C LYS A 365 40.46 -14.40 5.42
N LYS A 366 40.24 -14.04 4.15
CA LYS A 366 40.62 -12.72 3.59
C LYS A 366 39.53 -11.66 3.87
N ARG A 367 39.94 -10.44 4.22
CA ARG A 367 39.04 -9.31 4.52
C ARG A 367 38.09 -8.98 3.36
N LEU A 368 38.60 -8.98 2.13
CA LEU A 368 37.80 -8.68 0.94
C LEU A 368 36.68 -9.71 0.76
N MET A 369 37.02 -11.00 0.81
CA MET A 369 36.06 -12.10 0.71
C MET A 369 35.00 -12.04 1.82
N ARG A 370 35.41 -11.69 3.04
CA ARG A 370 34.48 -11.49 4.17
C ARG A 370 33.48 -10.37 3.91
N ASN A 371 33.94 -9.25 3.37
CA ASN A 371 33.08 -8.13 3.05
C ASN A 371 32.12 -8.47 1.89
N SER A 372 32.59 -9.16 0.85
CA SER A 372 31.74 -9.61 -0.26
C SER A 372 30.66 -10.59 0.19
N ILE A 373 31.00 -11.57 1.03
CA ILE A 373 30.02 -12.52 1.59
C ILE A 373 29.03 -11.79 2.50
N ALA A 374 29.47 -10.83 3.31
CA ALA A 374 28.57 -10.04 4.15
C ALA A 374 27.61 -9.21 3.31
N PHE A 375 28.09 -8.61 2.22
CA PHE A 375 27.27 -7.84 1.29
C PHE A 375 26.21 -8.72 0.59
N ILE A 376 26.63 -9.81 -0.04
CA ILE A 376 25.73 -10.77 -0.71
C ILE A 376 24.73 -11.36 0.30
N GLY A 377 25.22 -11.78 1.47
CA GLY A 377 24.39 -12.33 2.54
C GLY A 377 23.35 -11.32 3.04
N THR A 378 23.68 -10.03 3.11
CA THR A 378 22.73 -8.97 3.47
C THR A 378 21.62 -8.84 2.43
N SER A 379 21.97 -8.79 1.13
CA SER A 379 20.97 -8.71 0.04
C SER A 379 20.05 -9.95 0.03
N ILE A 380 20.60 -11.15 0.19
CA ILE A 380 19.81 -12.39 0.26
C ILE A 380 18.89 -12.37 1.49
N SER A 381 19.40 -11.96 2.65
CA SER A 381 18.62 -11.91 3.88
C SER A 381 17.45 -10.93 3.79
N ALA A 382 17.72 -9.74 3.24
CA ALA A 382 16.71 -8.72 3.01
C ALA A 382 15.61 -9.27 2.09
N GLN A 383 16.02 -9.85 0.94
CA GLN A 383 15.09 -10.41 -0.04
C GLN A 383 14.23 -11.53 0.55
N LEU A 384 14.83 -12.49 1.27
CA LEU A 384 14.08 -13.56 1.93
C LEU A 384 13.06 -13.01 2.94
N GLY A 385 13.45 -12.00 3.72
CA GLY A 385 12.56 -11.38 4.70
C GLY A 385 11.42 -10.58 4.09
N THR A 386 11.63 -9.94 2.94
CA THR A 386 10.62 -9.13 2.27
C THR A 386 9.75 -9.92 1.30
N MET A 387 10.25 -11.03 0.75
CA MET A 387 9.58 -11.78 -0.32
C MET A 387 8.14 -12.20 0.03
N PRO A 388 7.81 -12.75 1.21
CA PRO A 388 6.43 -13.12 1.53
C PRO A 388 5.45 -11.94 1.53
N PHE A 389 5.93 -10.74 1.85
CA PHE A 389 5.14 -9.50 1.80
C PHE A 389 5.04 -8.95 0.38
N THR A 390 6.13 -8.97 -0.40
CA THR A 390 6.09 -8.47 -1.79
C THR A 390 5.21 -9.35 -2.67
N VAL A 391 5.22 -10.66 -2.45
CA VAL A 391 4.30 -11.58 -3.14
C VAL A 391 2.85 -11.36 -2.70
N LEU A 392 2.59 -11.15 -1.40
CA LEU A 392 1.24 -10.86 -0.90
C LEU A 392 0.63 -9.57 -1.46
N TYR A 393 1.39 -8.47 -1.47
CA TYR A 393 0.86 -7.15 -1.82
C TYR A 393 1.05 -6.78 -3.30
N TYR A 394 2.13 -7.25 -3.93
CA TYR A 394 2.49 -6.86 -5.29
C TYR A 394 2.47 -8.01 -6.30
N ASN A 395 2.17 -9.25 -5.86
CA ASN A 395 2.08 -10.44 -6.71
C ASN A 395 3.33 -10.70 -7.59
N GLN A 396 4.49 -10.20 -7.14
CA GLN A 396 5.73 -10.26 -7.89
C GLN A 396 6.94 -10.46 -6.98
N THR A 397 7.98 -11.10 -7.51
CA THR A 397 9.31 -11.13 -6.92
C THR A 397 10.35 -11.16 -8.04
N SER A 398 11.52 -10.56 -7.80
CA SER A 398 12.59 -10.48 -8.78
C SER A 398 13.73 -11.41 -8.41
N GLY A 399 14.14 -12.29 -9.33
CA GLY A 399 15.39 -13.04 -9.26
C GLY A 399 16.62 -12.19 -9.60
N LEU A 400 16.41 -11.03 -10.25
CA LEU A 400 17.46 -10.09 -10.63
C LEU A 400 17.96 -9.23 -9.45
N PHE A 401 17.30 -9.32 -8.29
CA PHE A 401 17.58 -8.50 -7.11
C PHE A 401 19.07 -8.50 -6.72
N LEU A 402 19.76 -9.64 -6.84
CA LEU A 402 21.16 -9.73 -6.42
C LEU A 402 22.08 -8.94 -7.36
N ALA A 403 21.93 -9.15 -8.67
CA ALA A 403 22.70 -8.44 -9.68
C ALA A 403 22.43 -6.92 -9.60
N GLY A 404 21.15 -6.55 -9.51
CA GLY A 404 20.74 -5.16 -9.34
C GLY A 404 21.35 -4.53 -8.09
N ASN A 405 21.22 -5.17 -6.93
CA ASN A 405 21.71 -4.61 -5.66
C ASN A 405 23.24 -4.46 -5.62
N VAL A 406 24.01 -5.38 -6.20
CA VAL A 406 25.49 -5.31 -6.19
C VAL A 406 25.99 -4.02 -6.82
N VAL A 407 25.48 -3.67 -7.99
CA VAL A 407 25.89 -2.46 -8.70
C VAL A 407 25.22 -1.24 -8.08
N MET A 408 23.90 -1.28 -7.88
CA MET A 408 23.14 -0.09 -7.55
C MET A 408 23.29 0.37 -6.10
N VAL A 409 23.53 -0.53 -5.14
CA VAL A 409 23.83 -0.12 -3.77
C VAL A 409 25.17 0.61 -3.70
N ILE A 410 26.17 0.20 -4.51
CA ILE A 410 27.44 0.91 -4.60
C ILE A 410 27.24 2.25 -5.33
N ALA A 411 26.57 2.23 -6.48
CA ALA A 411 26.28 3.43 -7.26
C ALA A 411 25.50 4.48 -6.44
N SER A 412 24.54 4.06 -5.62
CA SER A 412 23.73 4.96 -4.80
C SER A 412 24.54 5.73 -3.76
N TYR A 413 25.69 5.23 -3.28
CA TYR A 413 26.61 6.04 -2.47
C TYR A 413 27.18 7.21 -3.28
N PHE A 414 27.59 6.97 -4.53
CA PHE A 414 28.10 8.00 -5.43
C PHE A 414 26.99 8.97 -5.87
N MET A 415 25.79 8.45 -6.18
CA MET A 415 24.62 9.26 -6.53
C MET A 415 24.20 10.15 -5.37
N MET A 416 24.20 9.63 -4.14
CA MET A 416 23.88 10.36 -2.93
C MET A 416 24.93 11.44 -2.63
N ALA A 417 26.20 11.06 -2.51
CA ALA A 417 27.28 12.01 -2.22
C ALA A 417 27.43 13.07 -3.33
N GLY A 418 27.33 12.65 -4.58
CA GLY A 418 27.37 13.53 -5.73
C GLY A 418 26.17 14.46 -5.82
N GLY A 419 24.95 13.96 -5.55
CA GLY A 419 23.76 14.80 -5.47
C GLY A 419 23.87 15.85 -4.35
N MET A 420 24.39 15.47 -3.18
CA MET A 420 24.63 16.43 -2.09
C MET A 420 25.63 17.51 -2.52
N LEU A 421 26.72 17.11 -3.19
CA LEU A 421 27.69 18.06 -3.74
C LEU A 421 27.05 18.97 -4.79
N ALA A 422 26.22 18.43 -5.69
CA ALA A 422 25.48 19.20 -6.70
C ALA A 422 24.58 20.26 -6.05
N LEU A 423 23.88 19.93 -4.96
CA LEU A 423 23.06 20.89 -4.22
C LEU A 423 23.92 21.99 -3.58
N VAL A 424 25.05 21.65 -2.97
CA VAL A 424 25.97 22.65 -2.38
C VAL A 424 26.52 23.58 -3.46
N LEU A 425 26.98 23.01 -4.58
CA LEU A 425 27.48 23.75 -5.75
C LEU A 425 26.42 24.71 -6.32
N LEU A 426 25.18 24.24 -6.39
CA LEU A 426 24.04 25.04 -6.84
C LEU A 426 23.81 26.26 -5.95
N GLU A 427 23.84 26.08 -4.62
CA GLU A 427 23.60 27.17 -3.66
C GLU A 427 24.70 28.22 -3.66
N ILE A 428 25.96 27.84 -3.93
CA ILE A 428 27.08 28.79 -4.10
C ILE A 428 27.18 29.34 -5.54
N ASN A 429 26.20 29.05 -6.41
CA ASN A 429 26.18 29.41 -7.84
C ASN A 429 27.40 28.95 -8.65
N PHE A 430 28.15 27.96 -8.17
CA PHE A 430 29.33 27.43 -8.86
C PHE A 430 28.96 26.18 -9.66
N ASN A 431 29.15 26.21 -10.99
CA ASN A 431 28.73 25.13 -11.87
C ASN A 431 29.87 24.59 -12.74
N PRO A 432 30.75 23.73 -12.18
CA PRO A 432 31.83 23.14 -12.95
C PRO A 432 31.27 22.15 -13.98
N GLY A 433 31.33 22.47 -15.27
CA GLY A 433 30.79 21.64 -16.35
C GLY A 433 31.32 20.20 -16.36
N GLY A 434 32.58 19.99 -15.94
CA GLY A 434 33.16 18.65 -15.80
C GLY A 434 32.46 17.79 -14.74
N TRP A 435 32.00 18.40 -13.64
CA TRP A 435 31.23 17.69 -12.60
C TRP A 435 29.83 17.33 -13.12
N VAL A 436 29.15 18.26 -13.77
CA VAL A 436 27.81 18.03 -14.34
C VAL A 436 27.84 16.89 -15.36
N TRP A 437 28.83 16.91 -16.26
CA TRP A 437 29.05 15.85 -17.24
C TRP A 437 29.30 14.49 -16.56
N LEU A 438 30.19 14.44 -15.57
CA LEU A 438 30.50 13.22 -14.83
C LEU A 438 29.25 12.67 -14.12
N PHE A 439 28.51 13.52 -13.41
CA PHE A 439 27.32 13.11 -12.67
C PHE A 439 26.23 12.59 -13.62
N ASN A 440 25.95 13.31 -14.71
CA ASN A 440 25.01 12.86 -15.75
C ASN A 440 25.44 11.50 -16.34
N GLY A 441 26.73 11.31 -16.61
CA GLY A 441 27.27 10.05 -17.12
C GLY A 441 27.07 8.88 -16.14
N ILE A 442 27.25 9.10 -14.83
CA ILE A 442 26.99 8.08 -13.81
C ILE A 442 25.51 7.70 -13.79
N ILE A 443 24.60 8.68 -13.80
CA ILE A 443 23.15 8.41 -13.76
C ILE A 443 22.70 7.66 -15.02
N GLU A 444 23.16 8.09 -16.20
CA GLU A 444 22.80 7.44 -17.46
C GLU A 444 23.38 6.02 -17.55
N GLY A 445 24.61 5.80 -17.04
CA GLY A 445 25.20 4.47 -16.93
C GLY A 445 24.39 3.54 -16.03
N CYS A 446 23.92 4.04 -14.88
CA CYS A 446 23.05 3.29 -13.97
C CYS A 446 21.71 2.94 -14.63
N ASN A 447 21.06 3.91 -15.27
CA ASN A 447 19.80 3.69 -15.96
C ASN A 447 19.94 2.70 -17.13
N SER A 448 21.04 2.80 -17.89
CA SER A 448 21.35 1.86 -18.97
C SER A 448 21.59 0.44 -18.45
N TYR A 449 22.32 0.30 -17.33
CA TYR A 449 22.52 -0.99 -16.67
C TYR A 449 21.19 -1.62 -16.22
N ILE A 450 20.30 -0.82 -15.62
CA ILE A 450 18.99 -1.30 -15.17
C ILE A 450 18.08 -1.65 -16.35
N ARG A 451 18.09 -0.86 -17.43
CA ARG A 451 17.36 -1.19 -18.68
C ARG A 451 17.88 -2.49 -19.31
N TRP A 452 19.18 -2.70 -19.31
CA TRP A 452 19.77 -3.96 -19.78
C TRP A 452 19.37 -5.11 -18.87
N LEU A 453 19.46 -4.94 -17.55
CA LEU A 453 19.12 -6.01 -16.60
C LEU A 453 17.61 -6.34 -16.62
N SER A 454 16.73 -5.35 -16.81
CA SER A 454 15.28 -5.55 -16.89
C SER A 454 14.83 -6.28 -18.16
N SER A 455 15.68 -6.36 -19.19
CA SER A 455 15.39 -7.12 -20.41
C SER A 455 15.36 -8.65 -20.19
N PHE A 456 15.92 -9.14 -19.08
CA PHE A 456 15.87 -10.54 -18.69
C PHE A 456 14.54 -10.88 -18.00
N ASP A 457 13.44 -10.81 -18.74
CA ASP A 457 12.08 -11.04 -18.22
C ASP A 457 11.91 -12.43 -17.58
N SER A 458 12.71 -13.44 -17.96
CA SER A 458 12.65 -14.81 -17.42
C SER A 458 12.96 -14.93 -15.91
N LEU A 459 13.67 -13.94 -15.35
CA LEU A 459 14.01 -13.88 -13.93
C LEU A 459 13.11 -12.91 -13.16
N VAL A 460 12.07 -12.36 -13.80
CA VAL A 460 11.02 -11.59 -13.16
C VAL A 460 9.83 -12.51 -12.95
N PHE A 461 9.60 -12.91 -11.70
CA PHE A 461 8.51 -13.82 -11.37
C PHE A 461 7.25 -13.01 -11.06
N GLU A 462 6.40 -12.85 -12.06
CA GLU A 462 5.09 -12.21 -11.96
C GLU A 462 3.95 -13.23 -11.77
N ASN A 463 2.76 -12.74 -11.44
CA ASN A 463 1.53 -13.54 -11.32
C ASN A 463 1.59 -14.62 -10.23
N ILE A 464 2.33 -14.36 -9.15
CA ILE A 464 2.34 -15.22 -7.96
C ILE A 464 1.49 -14.55 -6.90
N SER A 465 0.28 -15.05 -6.66
CA SER A 465 -0.54 -14.62 -5.54
C SER A 465 -0.36 -15.54 -4.34
N PHE A 466 -0.07 -14.94 -3.19
CA PHE A 466 -0.15 -15.61 -1.89
C PHE A 466 -1.37 -15.10 -1.14
N ASN A 467 -2.09 -16.01 -0.48
CA ASN A 467 -3.03 -15.60 0.56
C ASN A 467 -2.24 -15.28 1.87
N PRO A 468 -2.87 -14.58 2.85
CA PRO A 468 -2.19 -14.24 4.10
C PRO A 468 -1.61 -15.44 4.86
N LEU A 469 -2.27 -16.61 4.78
CA LEU A 469 -1.81 -17.84 5.42
C LEU A 469 -0.54 -18.40 4.76
N GLU A 470 -0.47 -18.39 3.44
CA GLU A 470 0.71 -18.80 2.66
C GLU A 470 1.91 -17.90 2.97
N SER A 471 1.71 -16.59 3.03
CA SER A 471 2.77 -15.65 3.44
C SER A 471 3.23 -15.90 4.88
N PHE A 472 2.31 -16.18 5.81
CA PHE A 472 2.65 -16.53 7.19
C PHE A 472 3.46 -17.83 7.27
N LEU A 473 3.02 -18.88 6.58
CA LEU A 473 3.73 -20.17 6.53
C LEU A 473 5.12 -20.02 5.88
N ALA A 474 5.25 -19.20 4.84
CA ALA A 474 6.53 -18.90 4.23
C ALA A 474 7.49 -18.18 5.19
N LEU A 475 7.02 -17.17 5.93
CA LEU A 475 7.81 -16.50 6.97
C LEU A 475 8.22 -17.47 8.09
N LEU A 476 7.30 -18.29 8.56
CA LEU A 476 7.54 -19.31 9.57
C LEU A 476 8.61 -20.31 9.10
N LEU A 477 8.53 -20.74 7.84
CA LEU A 477 9.52 -21.64 7.23
C LEU A 477 10.92 -21.02 7.24
N ILE A 478 11.08 -19.77 6.81
CA ILE A 478 12.38 -19.07 6.80
C ILE A 478 12.94 -18.95 8.21
N ILE A 479 12.10 -18.61 9.20
CA ILE A 479 12.50 -18.54 10.61
C ILE A 479 12.93 -19.93 11.11
N LEU A 480 12.14 -20.98 10.90
CA LEU A 480 12.47 -22.32 11.37
C LEU A 480 13.77 -22.84 10.76
N VAL A 481 13.96 -22.65 9.44
CA VAL A 481 15.22 -22.96 8.76
C VAL A 481 16.39 -22.27 9.44
N GLY A 482 16.28 -20.97 9.73
CA GLY A 482 17.33 -20.23 10.43
C GLY A 482 17.61 -20.71 11.87
N ILE A 483 16.59 -21.17 12.60
CA ILE A 483 16.76 -21.71 13.97
C ILE A 483 17.52 -23.04 13.89
N ILE A 484 17.04 -23.94 13.03
CA ILE A 484 17.53 -25.32 12.95
C ILE A 484 18.91 -25.35 12.31
N TRP A 485 19.21 -24.46 11.37
CA TRP A 485 20.55 -24.34 10.80
C TRP A 485 21.64 -24.06 11.86
N LYS A 486 21.30 -23.32 12.93
CA LYS A 486 22.26 -23.03 14.00
C LYS A 486 22.62 -24.27 14.82
N LYS A 487 21.66 -25.18 15.01
CA LYS A 487 21.77 -26.44 15.77
C LYS A 487 20.89 -27.52 15.11
N PRO A 488 21.38 -28.21 14.07
CA PRO A 488 20.57 -29.17 13.33
C PRO A 488 20.19 -30.34 14.25
N ASN A 489 18.91 -30.69 14.24
CA ASN A 489 18.37 -31.83 14.98
C ASN A 489 17.22 -32.47 14.20
N PHE A 490 16.97 -33.75 14.45
CA PHE A 490 15.95 -34.51 13.72
C PHE A 490 14.54 -33.93 13.93
N LYS A 491 14.17 -33.60 15.17
CA LYS A 491 12.85 -33.02 15.51
C LYS A 491 12.59 -31.70 14.78
N GLY A 492 13.61 -30.85 14.66
CA GLY A 492 13.53 -29.59 13.93
C GLY A 492 13.38 -29.81 12.44
N ALA A 493 14.19 -30.69 11.84
CA ALA A 493 14.05 -31.05 10.43
C ALA A 493 12.64 -31.58 10.12
N LEU A 494 12.07 -32.43 10.99
CA LEU A 494 10.68 -32.88 10.90
C LEU A 494 9.69 -31.72 10.98
N THR A 495 9.92 -30.75 11.87
CA THR A 495 9.08 -29.55 11.99
C THR A 495 9.11 -28.70 10.71
N ILE A 496 10.29 -28.50 10.11
CA ILE A 496 10.43 -27.81 8.81
C ILE A 496 9.65 -28.56 7.74
N LEU A 497 9.79 -29.88 7.67
CA LEU A 497 9.11 -30.71 6.68
C LEU A 497 7.58 -30.61 6.85
N LEU A 498 7.07 -30.66 8.08
CA LEU A 498 5.64 -30.50 8.37
C LEU A 498 5.11 -29.12 7.94
N VAL A 499 5.85 -28.04 8.20
CA VAL A 499 5.46 -26.70 7.77
C VAL A 499 5.52 -26.58 6.24
N LEU A 500 6.53 -27.17 5.60
CA LEU A 500 6.65 -27.22 4.15
C LEU A 500 5.49 -28.00 3.51
N ILE A 501 5.14 -29.18 4.05
CA ILE A 501 3.99 -29.96 3.60
C ILE A 501 2.71 -29.16 3.80
N SER A 502 2.53 -28.50 4.95
CA SER A 502 1.36 -27.66 5.23
C SER A 502 1.23 -26.52 4.22
N PHE A 503 2.36 -25.87 3.87
CA PHE A 503 2.41 -24.85 2.82
C PHE A 503 2.03 -25.43 1.46
N GLN A 504 2.59 -26.57 1.07
CA GLN A 504 2.26 -27.22 -0.21
C GLN A 504 0.79 -27.66 -0.28
N VAL A 505 0.25 -28.23 0.79
CA VAL A 505 -1.16 -28.61 0.90
C VAL A 505 -2.06 -27.39 0.79
N GLN A 506 -1.76 -26.30 1.52
CA GLN A 506 -2.51 -25.05 1.42
C GLN A 506 -2.48 -24.49 0.00
N ARG A 507 -1.31 -24.51 -0.67
CA ARG A 507 -1.18 -24.09 -2.07
C ARG A 507 -2.04 -24.96 -2.98
N ILE A 508 -2.02 -26.28 -2.82
CA ILE A 508 -2.85 -27.19 -3.64
C ILE A 508 -4.34 -26.92 -3.41
N ILE A 509 -4.79 -26.77 -2.15
CA ILE A 509 -6.18 -26.46 -1.82
C ILE A 509 -6.61 -25.14 -2.46
N HIS A 510 -5.83 -24.08 -2.25
CA HIS A 510 -6.12 -22.76 -2.80
C HIS A 510 -6.16 -22.79 -4.33
N GLN A 511 -5.18 -23.46 -4.95
CA GLN A 511 -5.13 -23.60 -6.39
C GLN A 511 -6.33 -24.38 -6.96
N ASN A 512 -6.76 -25.44 -6.28
CA ASN A 512 -7.92 -26.24 -6.67
C ASN A 512 -9.24 -25.48 -6.52
N GLN A 513 -9.37 -24.65 -5.48
CA GLN A 513 -10.50 -23.74 -5.31
C GLN A 513 -10.59 -22.74 -6.48
N LEU A 514 -9.46 -22.12 -6.84
CA LEU A 514 -9.40 -21.16 -7.94
C LEU A 514 -9.68 -21.81 -9.32
N SER A 515 -9.27 -23.06 -9.54
CA SER A 515 -9.52 -23.75 -10.81
C SER A 515 -10.96 -24.22 -10.99
N LYS A 516 -11.71 -24.39 -9.89
CA LYS A 516 -13.13 -24.78 -9.92
C LYS A 516 -14.09 -23.57 -9.93
N LYS A 517 -13.57 -22.36 -9.73
CA LYS A 517 -14.38 -21.15 -9.66
C LYS A 517 -14.87 -20.76 -11.05
N LYS A 518 -16.20 -20.76 -11.23
CA LYS A 518 -16.89 -20.22 -12.40
C LYS A 518 -17.73 -19.05 -11.95
N GLU A 519 -17.65 -17.93 -12.65
CA GLU A 519 -18.40 -16.73 -12.29
C GLU A 519 -18.60 -15.81 -13.49
N LEU A 520 -19.74 -15.14 -13.48
CA LEU A 520 -20.07 -14.03 -14.37
C LEU A 520 -19.87 -12.72 -13.60
N ILE A 521 -19.19 -11.77 -14.20
CA ILE A 521 -18.81 -10.51 -13.56
C ILE A 521 -19.23 -9.36 -14.46
N VAL A 522 -19.93 -8.37 -13.90
CA VAL A 522 -20.12 -7.06 -14.54
C VAL A 522 -19.28 -6.07 -13.76
N PHE A 523 -18.16 -5.67 -14.34
CA PHE A 523 -17.24 -4.72 -13.71
C PHE A 523 -17.82 -3.30 -13.77
N HIS A 524 -17.52 -2.51 -12.74
CA HIS A 524 -17.79 -1.09 -12.77
C HIS A 524 -16.69 -0.34 -13.52
N GLN A 525 -17.02 0.26 -14.67
CA GLN A 525 -16.21 1.26 -15.33
C GLN A 525 -17.07 2.46 -15.74
N THR A 526 -16.65 3.67 -15.37
CA THR A 526 -17.38 4.89 -15.75
C THR A 526 -17.42 5.05 -17.27
N ARG A 527 -18.61 5.24 -17.83
CA ARG A 527 -18.87 5.45 -19.28
C ARG A 527 -18.53 4.26 -20.20
N ASN A 528 -18.28 3.07 -19.65
CA ASN A 528 -18.01 1.89 -20.46
C ASN A 528 -18.57 0.63 -19.81
N SER A 529 -19.06 -0.29 -20.63
CA SER A 529 -19.61 -1.57 -20.20
C SER A 529 -18.54 -2.65 -20.30
N VAL A 530 -18.30 -3.37 -19.19
CA VAL A 530 -17.27 -4.42 -19.13
C VAL A 530 -17.79 -5.66 -18.42
N ILE A 531 -17.81 -6.78 -19.12
CA ILE A 531 -18.30 -8.07 -18.66
C ILE A 531 -17.13 -9.05 -18.63
N GLY A 532 -16.95 -9.76 -17.53
CA GLY A 532 -15.98 -10.85 -17.40
C GLY A 532 -16.69 -12.18 -17.25
N VAL A 533 -16.30 -13.16 -18.06
CA VAL A 533 -16.68 -14.57 -17.88
C VAL A 533 -15.47 -15.34 -17.44
N ARG A 534 -15.51 -15.87 -16.22
CA ARG A 534 -14.44 -16.70 -15.69
C ARG A 534 -14.85 -18.16 -15.74
N ASN A 535 -13.98 -18.97 -16.32
CA ASN A 535 -14.03 -20.42 -16.23
C ASN A 535 -12.71 -20.95 -15.67
N GLY A 536 -12.69 -21.22 -14.36
CA GLY A 536 -11.50 -21.67 -13.65
C GLY A 536 -10.38 -20.62 -13.67
N ARG A 537 -9.32 -20.88 -14.43
CA ARG A 537 -8.16 -19.97 -14.57
C ARG A 537 -8.11 -19.19 -15.87
N ASN A 538 -9.19 -19.24 -16.64
CA ASN A 538 -9.34 -18.49 -17.88
C ASN A 538 -10.38 -17.38 -17.64
N LEU A 539 -10.08 -16.19 -18.14
CA LEU A 539 -10.97 -15.03 -18.07
C LEU A 539 -11.19 -14.43 -19.46
N ASP A 540 -12.41 -14.50 -19.96
CA ASP A 540 -12.81 -13.78 -21.15
C ASP A 540 -13.43 -12.44 -20.73
N VAL A 541 -12.84 -11.33 -21.16
CA VAL A 541 -13.30 -9.98 -20.85
C VAL A 541 -13.88 -9.36 -22.13
N PHE A 542 -15.15 -8.99 -22.05
CA PHE A 542 -15.89 -8.32 -23.10
C PHE A 542 -16.07 -6.85 -22.70
N ALA A 543 -15.58 -5.93 -23.53
CA ALA A 543 -15.77 -4.49 -23.32
C ALA A 543 -16.41 -3.84 -24.55
N MET A 544 -17.25 -2.82 -24.34
CA MET A 544 -17.88 -2.08 -25.44
C MET A 544 -16.83 -1.27 -26.21
N ASP A 545 -16.11 -0.40 -25.51
CA ASP A 545 -14.98 0.32 -26.07
C ASP A 545 -13.63 -0.27 -25.61
N LEU A 546 -12.75 -0.55 -26.59
CA LEU A 546 -11.37 -1.01 -26.39
C LEU A 546 -10.32 0.06 -26.72
N SER A 547 -10.72 1.30 -27.02
CA SER A 547 -9.83 2.41 -27.32
C SER A 547 -8.81 2.66 -26.18
N ASP A 548 -9.26 2.53 -24.93
CA ASP A 548 -8.42 2.61 -23.72
C ASP A 548 -8.16 1.23 -23.08
N SER A 549 -7.94 0.21 -23.92
CA SER A 549 -7.64 -1.16 -23.47
C SER A 549 -6.44 -1.24 -22.53
N LEU A 550 -5.47 -0.32 -22.64
CA LEU A 550 -4.28 -0.32 -21.79
C LEU A 550 -4.59 0.08 -20.34
N ASN A 551 -5.37 1.14 -20.10
CA ASN A 551 -5.77 1.51 -18.74
C ASN A 551 -6.80 0.52 -18.17
N LEU A 552 -7.74 0.06 -19.00
CA LEU A 552 -8.68 -1.01 -18.64
C LEU A 552 -7.92 -2.22 -18.10
N THR A 553 -6.94 -2.71 -18.86
CA THR A 553 -6.12 -3.85 -18.46
C THR A 553 -5.34 -3.55 -17.18
N LYS A 554 -4.67 -2.40 -17.11
CA LYS A 554 -3.76 -2.08 -16.02
C LYS A 554 -4.45 -1.87 -14.67
N TYR A 555 -5.61 -1.20 -14.66
CA TYR A 555 -6.26 -0.74 -13.42
C TYR A 555 -7.53 -1.50 -13.04
N LEU A 556 -8.21 -2.14 -14.00
CA LEU A 556 -9.44 -2.90 -13.75
C LEU A 556 -9.16 -4.41 -13.76
N ILE A 557 -8.58 -4.92 -14.85
CA ILE A 557 -8.48 -6.38 -15.09
C ILE A 557 -7.27 -7.00 -14.39
N ARG A 558 -6.08 -6.37 -14.45
CA ARG A 558 -4.84 -6.91 -13.88
C ARG A 558 -4.94 -7.21 -12.37
N PRO A 559 -5.51 -6.33 -11.51
CA PRO A 559 -5.67 -6.64 -10.09
C PRO A 559 -6.49 -7.93 -9.85
N TYR A 560 -7.55 -8.12 -10.64
CA TYR A 560 -8.39 -9.30 -10.61
C TYR A 560 -7.62 -10.55 -11.07
N VAL A 561 -7.00 -10.48 -12.25
CA VAL A 561 -6.20 -11.57 -12.84
C VAL A 561 -5.12 -12.07 -11.88
N LEU A 562 -4.40 -11.14 -11.24
CA LEU A 562 -3.32 -11.46 -10.30
C LEU A 562 -3.83 -12.17 -9.05
N ASN A 563 -4.83 -11.61 -8.37
CA ASN A 563 -5.29 -12.14 -7.08
C ASN A 563 -6.06 -13.46 -7.25
N GLU A 564 -6.80 -13.60 -8.35
CA GLU A 564 -7.57 -14.81 -8.65
C GLU A 564 -6.76 -15.89 -9.39
N GLY A 565 -5.47 -15.65 -9.64
CA GLY A 565 -4.57 -16.62 -10.26
C GLY A 565 -4.98 -17.03 -11.67
N ILE A 566 -5.55 -16.09 -12.43
CA ILE A 566 -5.92 -16.27 -13.84
C ILE A 566 -4.64 -16.41 -14.66
N ARG A 567 -4.55 -17.46 -15.47
CA ARG A 567 -3.36 -17.77 -16.30
C ARG A 567 -3.45 -17.15 -17.68
N THR A 568 -4.64 -17.17 -18.26
CA THR A 568 -4.91 -16.64 -19.59
C THR A 568 -6.13 -15.75 -19.51
N TYR A 569 -6.03 -14.57 -20.11
CA TYR A 569 -7.18 -13.72 -20.30
C TYR A 569 -7.19 -13.18 -21.73
N GLN A 570 -8.39 -12.96 -22.26
CA GLN A 570 -8.58 -12.39 -23.59
C GLN A 570 -9.50 -11.18 -23.50
N LEU A 571 -9.15 -10.12 -24.20
CA LEU A 571 -9.99 -8.93 -24.37
C LEU A 571 -10.71 -9.03 -25.70
N LYS A 572 -12.04 -8.93 -25.67
CA LYS A 572 -12.93 -9.04 -26.82
C LYS A 572 -13.83 -7.81 -26.84
N SER A 573 -14.12 -7.29 -28.03
CA SER A 573 -15.06 -6.16 -28.20
C SER A 573 -16.48 -6.71 -28.25
N LEU A 574 -17.40 -6.08 -27.52
CA LEU A 574 -18.83 -6.41 -27.55
C LEU A 574 -19.50 -6.12 -28.90
N GLU A 575 -18.98 -5.18 -29.69
CA GLU A 575 -19.64 -4.67 -30.91
C GLU A 575 -19.44 -5.57 -32.13
N LYS A 576 -18.32 -6.30 -32.20
CA LYS A 576 -18.04 -7.19 -33.34
C LYS A 576 -18.76 -8.50 -33.14
N LYS A 577 -19.30 -9.11 -34.20
CA LYS A 577 -19.87 -10.47 -34.15
C LYS A 577 -18.81 -11.43 -33.59
N ILE A 578 -18.92 -11.76 -32.30
CA ILE A 578 -17.86 -12.46 -31.58
C ILE A 578 -18.00 -13.95 -31.83
N ASP A 579 -16.96 -14.56 -32.39
CA ASP A 579 -16.82 -16.01 -32.38
C ASP A 579 -16.38 -16.43 -30.96
N SER A 580 -17.37 -16.58 -30.07
CA SER A 580 -17.16 -16.96 -28.67
C SER A 580 -18.16 -18.04 -28.28
N PRO A 581 -17.74 -19.07 -27.50
CA PRO A 581 -18.62 -20.16 -27.10
C PRO A 581 -19.79 -19.71 -26.22
N TYR A 582 -19.76 -18.47 -25.71
CA TYR A 582 -20.80 -17.93 -24.84
C TYR A 582 -21.88 -17.14 -25.60
N PHE A 583 -21.64 -16.75 -26.85
CA PHE A 583 -22.58 -15.93 -27.62
C PHE A 583 -23.47 -16.82 -28.48
N LYS A 584 -24.77 -16.88 -28.17
CA LYS A 584 -25.79 -17.53 -29.04
C LYS A 584 -26.47 -16.54 -29.99
N SER A 585 -26.52 -15.25 -29.63
CA SER A 585 -26.99 -14.12 -30.44
C SER A 585 -26.04 -12.93 -30.26
N SER A 586 -26.20 -11.86 -31.04
CA SER A 586 -25.31 -10.69 -31.00
C SER A 586 -25.28 -9.97 -29.65
N ASN A 587 -26.33 -10.11 -28.84
CA ASN A 587 -26.56 -9.33 -27.62
C ASN A 587 -26.92 -10.17 -26.39
N SER A 588 -26.59 -11.47 -26.43
CA SER A 588 -26.85 -12.41 -25.34
C SER A 588 -25.60 -13.22 -25.03
N LEU A 589 -25.31 -13.39 -23.76
CA LEU A 589 -24.25 -14.24 -23.24
C LEU A 589 -24.88 -15.36 -22.42
N TYR A 590 -24.67 -16.58 -22.89
CA TYR A 590 -25.01 -17.81 -22.18
C TYR A 590 -23.76 -18.38 -21.53
N PHE A 591 -23.82 -18.60 -20.23
CA PHE A 591 -22.76 -19.30 -19.53
C PHE A 591 -23.35 -20.33 -18.56
N GLU A 592 -23.10 -21.61 -18.86
CA GLU A 592 -23.75 -22.77 -18.24
C GLU A 592 -25.28 -22.71 -18.38
N ARG A 593 -26.02 -22.52 -17.28
CA ARG A 593 -27.48 -22.38 -17.28
C ARG A 593 -27.96 -20.93 -17.26
N ASN A 594 -27.07 -19.97 -17.02
CA ASN A 594 -27.46 -18.58 -16.84
C ASN A 594 -27.42 -17.82 -18.16
N HIS A 595 -28.41 -16.96 -18.33
CA HIS A 595 -28.60 -16.14 -19.51
C HIS A 595 -28.53 -14.66 -19.15
N LEU A 596 -27.46 -13.99 -19.61
CA LEU A 596 -27.28 -12.54 -19.51
C LEU A 596 -27.60 -11.91 -20.86
N VAL A 597 -28.55 -10.99 -20.87
CA VAL A 597 -28.91 -10.18 -22.04
C VAL A 597 -28.51 -8.73 -21.79
N TRP A 598 -28.03 -8.01 -22.79
CA TRP A 598 -27.85 -6.56 -22.70
C TRP A 598 -28.61 -5.81 -23.78
N LEU A 599 -29.16 -4.66 -23.38
CA LEU A 599 -29.86 -3.76 -24.29
C LEU A 599 -28.83 -2.95 -25.09
N ALA A 600 -28.95 -2.97 -26.42
CA ALA A 600 -28.25 -2.04 -27.31
C ALA A 600 -29.27 -1.23 -28.11
N GLU A 601 -28.86 -0.09 -28.67
CA GLU A 601 -29.71 0.92 -29.34
C GLU A 601 -30.65 0.38 -30.45
N ASN A 602 -30.48 -0.88 -30.91
CA ASN A 602 -31.26 -1.49 -31.99
C ASN A 602 -31.99 -2.80 -31.60
N TRP A 603 -32.39 -2.99 -30.34
CA TRP A 603 -33.07 -4.23 -29.90
C TRP A 603 -34.59 -4.23 -30.14
N VAL A 604 -35.09 -5.29 -30.79
CA VAL A 604 -36.47 -5.40 -31.32
C VAL A 604 -37.19 -6.70 -30.91
N ASP A 605 -36.62 -7.60 -30.10
CA ASP A 605 -37.34 -8.83 -29.67
C ASP A 605 -37.42 -8.97 -28.14
N PHE A 606 -38.64 -8.88 -27.64
CA PHE A 606 -39.01 -8.79 -26.22
C PHE A 606 -39.25 -10.15 -25.52
N SER A 607 -38.93 -11.28 -26.16
CA SER A 607 -39.32 -12.61 -25.65
C SER A 607 -38.17 -13.49 -25.13
N LEU A 608 -37.12 -12.90 -24.57
CA LEU A 608 -35.99 -13.67 -24.04
C LEU A 608 -36.08 -13.81 -22.52
N ASP A 609 -36.51 -15.00 -22.08
CA ASP A 609 -36.38 -15.47 -20.70
C ASP A 609 -34.90 -15.33 -20.28
N SER A 610 -34.61 -14.37 -19.41
CA SER A 610 -33.25 -14.00 -19.01
C SER A 610 -33.16 -13.89 -17.50
N ASP A 611 -32.09 -14.48 -16.93
CA ASP A 611 -31.84 -14.39 -15.48
C ASP A 611 -31.30 -12.99 -15.12
N PHE A 612 -30.56 -12.39 -16.05
CA PHE A 612 -29.90 -11.09 -15.86
C PHE A 612 -30.12 -10.19 -17.08
N LEU A 613 -30.58 -8.96 -16.82
CA LEU A 613 -30.70 -7.91 -17.83
C LEU A 613 -29.71 -6.79 -17.53
N LEU A 614 -28.74 -6.60 -18.42
CA LEU A 614 -27.76 -5.52 -18.36
C LEU A 614 -28.25 -4.31 -19.16
N VAL A 615 -28.48 -3.21 -18.46
CA VAL A 615 -28.87 -1.94 -19.07
C VAL A 615 -27.62 -1.11 -19.33
N GLN A 616 -27.48 -0.63 -20.56
CA GLN A 616 -26.32 0.14 -21.02
C GLN A 616 -26.76 1.51 -21.54
N ASN A 617 -25.86 2.49 -21.48
CA ASN A 617 -25.99 3.81 -22.12
C ASN A 617 -27.30 4.58 -21.86
N ASN A 618 -27.95 4.36 -20.72
CA ASN A 618 -29.22 5.00 -20.35
C ASN A 618 -30.39 4.64 -21.29
N ILE A 619 -30.40 3.42 -21.83
CA ILE A 619 -31.54 2.94 -22.59
C ILE A 619 -32.76 2.82 -21.67
N ASP A 620 -33.88 3.36 -22.11
CA ASP A 620 -35.20 3.18 -21.52
C ASP A 620 -35.88 1.94 -22.13
N PHE A 621 -36.71 1.25 -21.35
CA PHE A 621 -37.46 0.06 -21.77
C PHE A 621 -38.77 -0.05 -20.99
N GLU A 622 -39.75 -0.77 -21.54
CA GLU A 622 -41.04 -1.00 -20.90
C GLU A 622 -40.97 -2.19 -19.92
N LEU A 623 -41.59 -2.05 -18.74
CA LEU A 623 -41.49 -3.04 -17.65
C LEU A 623 -42.40 -4.26 -17.84
N GLU A 624 -43.46 -4.11 -18.64
CA GLU A 624 -44.49 -5.15 -18.82
C GLU A 624 -43.94 -6.39 -19.54
N GLU A 625 -42.74 -6.29 -20.13
CA GLU A 625 -42.11 -7.31 -20.96
C GLU A 625 -40.96 -8.05 -20.24
N ILE A 626 -40.65 -7.68 -18.99
CA ILE A 626 -39.55 -8.29 -18.22
C ILE A 626 -40.10 -9.29 -17.21
N ASN A 627 -39.53 -10.50 -17.19
CA ASN A 627 -39.86 -11.50 -16.17
C ASN A 627 -39.55 -10.93 -14.77
N PRO A 628 -40.50 -10.94 -13.82
CA PRO A 628 -40.30 -10.36 -12.49
C PRO A 628 -39.15 -10.98 -11.68
N GLU A 629 -38.68 -12.17 -12.04
CA GLU A 629 -37.52 -12.82 -11.42
C GLU A 629 -36.16 -12.35 -11.98
N THR A 630 -36.14 -11.64 -13.11
CA THR A 630 -34.91 -11.14 -13.75
C THR A 630 -34.22 -10.09 -12.88
N ILE A 631 -32.91 -10.27 -12.65
CA ILE A 631 -32.10 -9.29 -11.93
C ILE A 631 -31.59 -8.24 -12.91
N LEU A 632 -31.98 -6.99 -12.65
CA LEU A 632 -31.57 -5.86 -13.48
C LEU A 632 -30.23 -5.29 -13.03
N ILE A 633 -29.29 -5.11 -13.95
CA ILE A 633 -27.93 -4.63 -13.70
C ILE A 633 -27.73 -3.32 -14.45
N LEU A 634 -27.49 -2.24 -13.70
CA LEU A 634 -27.08 -0.94 -14.24
C LEU A 634 -25.56 -0.81 -14.11
N ASP A 635 -24.86 -0.94 -15.24
CA ASP A 635 -23.41 -0.76 -15.26
C ASP A 635 -22.99 0.72 -15.23
N GLY A 636 -21.68 0.96 -15.26
CA GLY A 636 -21.11 2.30 -15.13
C GLY A 636 -21.30 3.21 -16.36
N SER A 637 -21.90 2.72 -17.45
CA SER A 637 -22.28 3.53 -18.61
C SER A 637 -23.49 4.43 -18.34
N ASN A 638 -24.37 4.02 -17.41
CA ASN A 638 -25.58 4.75 -17.05
C ASN A 638 -25.31 5.95 -16.12
N TYR A 639 -26.22 6.93 -16.12
CA TYR A 639 -26.26 8.07 -15.23
C TYR A 639 -26.72 7.64 -13.83
N PRO A 640 -26.31 8.35 -12.76
CA PRO A 640 -26.66 7.96 -11.39
C PRO A 640 -28.17 7.92 -11.13
N ASN A 641 -28.93 8.80 -11.79
CA ASN A 641 -30.37 8.96 -11.59
C ASN A 641 -31.21 8.17 -12.60
N HIS A 642 -30.56 7.38 -13.49
CA HIS A 642 -31.29 6.57 -14.47
C HIS A 642 -32.10 5.51 -13.73
N LEU A 643 -33.40 5.40 -14.07
CA LEU A 643 -34.27 4.34 -13.56
C LEU A 643 -34.34 4.31 -12.01
N MET A 644 -34.45 5.49 -11.40
CA MET A 644 -34.48 5.65 -9.94
C MET A 644 -35.77 5.15 -9.29
N ASP A 645 -36.90 5.24 -10.01
CA ASP A 645 -38.26 5.06 -9.49
C ASP A 645 -38.81 3.62 -9.63
N LEU A 646 -37.96 2.68 -10.01
CA LEU A 646 -38.35 1.30 -10.29
C LEU A 646 -38.35 0.41 -9.05
N GLU A 647 -39.48 -0.27 -8.79
CA GLU A 647 -39.65 -1.24 -7.68
C GLU A 647 -39.05 -2.64 -7.95
N LEU A 648 -38.08 -2.76 -8.87
CA LEU A 648 -37.42 -4.03 -9.19
C LEU A 648 -36.11 -4.22 -8.39
N PRO A 649 -35.62 -5.47 -8.21
CA PRO A 649 -34.33 -5.73 -7.60
C PRO A 649 -33.18 -5.30 -8.52
N ILE A 650 -32.78 -4.04 -8.42
CA ILE A 650 -31.74 -3.43 -9.27
C ILE A 650 -30.35 -3.48 -8.59
N TRP A 651 -29.35 -3.95 -9.35
CA TRP A 651 -27.94 -3.83 -9.01
C TRP A 651 -27.27 -2.66 -9.75
N ARG A 652 -26.99 -1.57 -9.02
CA ARG A 652 -26.26 -0.41 -9.55
C ARG A 652 -24.78 -0.52 -9.27
N THR A 653 -23.98 -0.71 -10.31
CA THR A 653 -22.53 -0.89 -10.13
C THR A 653 -21.82 0.35 -9.57
N ARG A 654 -22.36 1.55 -9.82
CA ARG A 654 -21.81 2.83 -9.30
C ARG A 654 -21.97 2.98 -7.78
N GLU A 655 -22.96 2.30 -7.19
CA GLU A 655 -23.25 2.35 -5.74
C GLU A 655 -22.77 1.10 -5.02
N LYS A 656 -23.12 -0.08 -5.56
CA LYS A 656 -22.86 -1.39 -4.95
C LYS A 656 -21.53 -2.02 -5.40
N GLY A 657 -20.88 -1.46 -6.42
CA GLY A 657 -19.69 -2.03 -7.04
C GLY A 657 -20.01 -3.12 -8.08
N ALA A 658 -18.99 -3.81 -8.55
CA ALA A 658 -19.08 -4.86 -9.55
C ALA A 658 -20.09 -5.92 -9.13
N PHE A 659 -20.92 -6.34 -10.08
CA PHE A 659 -21.81 -7.47 -9.90
C PHE A 659 -21.01 -8.75 -10.13
N ILE A 660 -21.04 -9.69 -9.18
CA ILE A 660 -20.35 -10.99 -9.28
C ILE A 660 -21.35 -12.08 -8.98
N PHE A 661 -21.60 -12.93 -9.96
CA PHE A 661 -22.47 -14.07 -9.83
C PHE A 661 -21.65 -15.38 -9.91
N PRO A 662 -21.43 -16.07 -8.78
CA PRO A 662 -20.74 -17.36 -8.78
C PRO A 662 -21.66 -18.45 -9.34
N ILE A 663 -21.18 -19.16 -10.35
CA ILE A 663 -21.90 -20.29 -10.94
C ILE A 663 -21.46 -21.55 -10.18
N LYS A 664 -22.36 -22.08 -9.36
CA LYS A 664 -22.10 -23.32 -8.62
C LYS A 664 -22.36 -24.53 -9.52
N ASP A 665 -21.36 -25.38 -9.67
CA ASP A 665 -21.48 -26.70 -10.29
C ASP A 665 -22.18 -27.69 -9.32
N SER A 666 -23.43 -27.50 -8.88
CA SER A 666 -24.26 -28.53 -8.21
C SER A 666 -25.72 -28.08 -7.97
N PRO A 667 -26.76 -28.92 -8.24
CA PRO A 667 -28.19 -28.55 -8.09
C PRO A 667 -28.78 -28.63 -6.66
N GLU A 668 -28.02 -29.00 -5.62
CA GLU A 668 -28.64 -29.49 -4.35
C GLU A 668 -28.58 -28.54 -3.14
N VAL A 669 -28.27 -27.25 -3.30
CA VAL A 669 -28.28 -26.31 -2.15
C VAL A 669 -29.21 -25.10 -2.38
N GLU A 670 -30.12 -25.19 -3.35
CA GLU A 670 -30.98 -24.07 -3.74
C GLU A 670 -32.17 -23.79 -2.80
N LEU A 671 -32.49 -24.66 -1.84
CA LEU A 671 -33.72 -24.49 -1.05
C LEU A 671 -33.59 -23.77 0.31
N SER A 672 -32.38 -23.51 0.82
CA SER A 672 -32.23 -22.85 2.14
C SER A 672 -31.91 -21.35 2.08
N ALA A 673 -31.41 -20.84 0.94
CA ALA A 673 -31.11 -19.41 0.77
C ALA A 673 -32.29 -18.63 0.15
N TYR A 674 -33.15 -19.29 -0.62
CA TYR A 674 -34.36 -18.67 -1.20
C TYR A 674 -35.57 -18.67 -0.24
N SER A 675 -35.63 -19.59 0.74
CA SER A 675 -36.72 -19.65 1.71
C SER A 675 -36.72 -18.52 2.75
N LEU A 676 -35.61 -17.79 2.93
CA LEU A 676 -35.55 -16.66 3.86
C LEU A 676 -35.90 -15.29 3.25
N LYS A 677 -36.02 -15.19 1.91
CA LYS A 677 -36.48 -13.95 1.25
C LYS A 677 -37.98 -13.96 0.97
N ALA A 678 -38.56 -15.13 0.66
CA ALA A 678 -40.01 -15.28 0.49
C ALA A 678 -40.79 -15.06 1.81
N ALA A 679 -40.26 -15.54 2.95
CA ALA A 679 -40.92 -15.35 4.24
C ALA A 679 -40.94 -13.88 4.75
N SER A 680 -40.13 -12.99 4.17
CA SER A 680 -40.12 -11.57 4.53
C SER A 680 -41.06 -10.70 3.70
N LEU A 681 -41.57 -11.25 2.59
CA LEU A 681 -42.51 -10.56 1.69
C LEU A 681 -43.97 -10.89 2.05
N ASP A 682 -44.26 -12.10 2.56
CA ASP A 682 -45.61 -12.44 3.03
C ASP A 682 -45.98 -11.79 4.38
N ALA A 683 -45.01 -11.44 5.24
CA ALA A 683 -45.29 -10.78 6.52
C ALA A 683 -45.60 -9.27 6.41
N ARG A 684 -45.73 -8.72 5.19
CA ARG A 684 -46.15 -7.33 4.93
C ARG A 684 -47.50 -7.22 4.22
N ARG A 685 -48.19 -8.34 4.01
CA ARG A 685 -49.59 -8.39 3.59
C ARG A 685 -50.38 -9.20 4.62
N ASP A 686 -50.56 -8.61 5.80
CA ASP A 686 -51.67 -8.84 6.72
C ASP A 686 -51.79 -7.65 7.69
#